data_AF-A0A9E0E443-F1
#
_entry.id   AF-A0A9E0E443-F1
#
_cell.length_a   1.000
_cell.length_b   1.000
_cell.length_c   1.000
_cell.angle_alpha   90.00
_cell.angle_beta   90.00
_cell.angle_gamma   90.00
#
_symmetry.space_group_name_H-M   'P 1'
#
loop_
_entity.id
_entity.type
_entity.pdbx_description
1 polymer ?
#
loop_
_entity_poly.entity_id
_entity_poly.type
_entity_poly.pdbx_seq_one_letter_code
_entity_poly.pdbx_strand_id
1 'polypeptide(L)'
;MIGTEQVRSLKRLPLLSASLESLMGEATRLRDLGHGIIQSWSPKVFIPLTQLCRNHCHYCTFSQPPREGETVYLTREQVLAIARAGAQAGCAEALFTLGDKPELRFVAAREALARLGHDSTVSYLAEMCAAVRDETGLLPHVNAGVMSRRELESLRPVSASMGLMLETISDRLCGKGYSHYRSPDKVPAVRLETIRLAGELSIPFTTGILIGIGETRPERIAALEAIRDLHQQHGHIQEVIVQNFRAKERTPMAGAPEPDMDDLLWTIAVARLILGPGMNIQAPPNLSDKQNPDFGRLIDAGINDWGGISPITPDHVNPECPWPQVERLADITAAHGRTLVARLPIYPPWLAAPDKWLAPEMRRHVTAASDAEGFARADAWSPGLSLPQSRLDLRSVPGASVPTLRMVAEKAAAGHELDEAEITHLFSARGPDVEMLCAMADDLRRRVRGDAITYVVNRNINYTNICTYKCGFCAFSKGNGDEALRGRPYDLDQSEISRRVIEAWERGATEVCLQGGIHPRYTGETYLALAAHVKAAAPGMHIHAFSPLEIHHGASTLGVSVPEFLRRLKVAGLDTLPGTAAEILDDEVRAILCPDKLNTAQWLEVVGSAHRQGFKTTATIMFGHVDRPVHWARHLVHIRELQKQTGGFTEFVPLPFIHMEAPMALRGRTRKGPNLREVRLMHAIARLALHPHITSIQTSWVKLGSAGVSLCLQGGANDLGGTLMNESISRAAGTQHGQEMPPEAMDALILSLGRIPQQRTTIYESATAEQRARGRNTAPLAPLVQTPPRKRANPSFQENEHHEFAE
;
A
#
# COMPACT_ATOMS: atom_id res chain seq x y z
N MET A 1 2.72 15.62 -14.30
CA MET A 1 2.98 17.05 -14.58
C MET A 1 1.88 17.54 -15.50
N ILE A 2 0.99 18.43 -15.01
CA ILE A 2 -0.11 19.00 -15.80
C ILE A 2 0.48 20.09 -16.72
N GLY A 3 0.04 20.13 -17.98
CA GLY A 3 0.54 21.05 -19.00
C GLY A 3 0.39 22.53 -18.61
N THR A 4 1.42 23.31 -18.92
CA THR A 4 1.58 24.75 -18.67
C THR A 4 0.47 25.63 -19.25
N GLU A 5 -0.34 25.13 -20.19
CA GLU A 5 -1.47 25.88 -20.77
C GLU A 5 -2.69 25.97 -19.85
N GLN A 6 -3.02 24.94 -19.06
CA GLN A 6 -4.20 24.99 -18.18
C GLN A 6 -3.98 25.90 -16.96
N VAL A 7 -2.73 25.98 -16.48
CA VAL A 7 -2.31 26.90 -15.40
C VAL A 7 -2.35 28.37 -15.82
N ARG A 8 -2.20 28.67 -17.13
CA ARG A 8 -2.28 30.05 -17.64
C ARG A 8 -3.69 30.66 -17.54
N SER A 9 -4.75 29.86 -17.37
CA SER A 9 -6.12 30.37 -17.21
C SER A 9 -6.38 31.04 -15.84
N LEU A 10 -5.54 30.79 -14.83
CA LEU A 10 -5.69 31.32 -13.46
C LEU A 10 -5.48 32.83 -13.34
N LYS A 11 -4.81 33.46 -14.33
CA LYS A 11 -4.51 34.90 -14.33
C LYS A 11 -5.70 35.83 -14.62
N ARG A 12 -6.93 35.32 -14.70
CA ARG A 12 -8.11 36.13 -15.12
C ARG A 12 -9.02 36.61 -13.99
N LEU A 13 -9.02 35.99 -12.81
CA LEU A 13 -9.91 36.44 -11.72
C LEU A 13 -9.20 37.48 -10.84
N PRO A 14 -9.76 38.69 -10.70
CA PRO A 14 -9.24 39.67 -9.75
C PRO A 14 -9.63 39.26 -8.33
N LEU A 15 -8.77 38.50 -7.63
CA LEU A 15 -9.06 37.81 -6.37
C LEU A 15 -9.79 38.65 -5.30
N LEU A 16 -9.48 39.94 -5.22
CA LEU A 16 -10.08 40.86 -4.24
C LEU A 16 -11.47 41.40 -4.63
N SER A 17 -11.83 41.36 -5.92
CA SER A 17 -13.08 41.95 -6.45
C SER A 17 -14.01 40.95 -7.14
N ALA A 18 -13.54 39.73 -7.42
CA ALA A 18 -14.38 38.65 -7.90
C ALA A 18 -15.44 38.25 -6.85
N SER A 19 -16.61 37.81 -7.31
CA SER A 19 -17.64 37.29 -6.41
C SER A 19 -17.18 35.99 -5.74
N LEU A 20 -17.65 35.74 -4.52
CA LEU A 20 -17.35 34.52 -3.78
C LEU A 20 -17.74 33.26 -4.58
N GLU A 21 -18.92 33.28 -5.20
CA GLU A 21 -19.41 32.19 -6.05
C GLU A 21 -18.43 31.86 -7.20
N SER A 22 -17.93 32.88 -7.90
CA SER A 22 -16.97 32.66 -9.00
C SER A 22 -15.64 32.08 -8.51
N LEU A 23 -15.17 32.52 -7.33
CA LEU A 23 -13.94 32.01 -6.73
C LEU A 23 -14.12 30.55 -6.30
N MET A 24 -15.22 30.23 -5.63
CA MET A 24 -15.54 28.87 -5.17
C MET A 24 -15.75 27.91 -6.34
N GLY A 25 -16.42 28.33 -7.41
CA GLY A 25 -16.63 27.50 -8.61
C GLY A 25 -15.30 27.08 -9.25
N GLU A 26 -14.36 28.02 -9.42
CA GLU A 26 -13.05 27.70 -9.98
C GLU A 26 -12.18 26.92 -8.98
N ALA A 27 -12.24 27.21 -7.69
CA ALA A 27 -11.56 26.45 -6.65
C ALA A 27 -12.03 24.98 -6.62
N THR A 28 -13.34 24.76 -6.72
CA THR A 28 -13.95 23.43 -6.85
C THR A 28 -13.42 22.69 -8.07
N ARG A 29 -13.40 23.35 -9.24
CA ARG A 29 -12.87 22.77 -10.47
C ARG A 29 -11.39 22.35 -10.32
N LEU A 30 -10.56 23.18 -9.69
CA LEU A 30 -9.15 22.86 -9.44
C LEU A 30 -8.97 21.72 -8.45
N ARG A 31 -9.76 21.70 -7.36
CA ARG A 31 -9.73 20.60 -6.38
C ARG A 31 -10.05 19.29 -7.07
N ASP A 32 -11.10 19.24 -7.88
CA ASP A 32 -11.52 18.00 -8.55
C ASP A 32 -10.50 17.56 -9.61
N LEU A 33 -9.85 18.51 -10.29
CA LEU A 33 -8.75 18.21 -11.21
C LEU A 33 -7.54 17.58 -10.49
N GLY A 34 -7.24 18.01 -9.26
CA GLY A 34 -6.07 17.53 -8.51
C GLY A 34 -6.32 16.28 -7.66
N HIS A 35 -7.52 16.15 -7.10
CA HIS A 35 -7.84 15.18 -6.04
C HIS A 35 -9.02 14.27 -6.39
N GLY A 36 -9.64 14.46 -7.56
CA GLY A 36 -10.82 13.70 -7.97
C GLY A 36 -11.95 13.85 -6.97
N ILE A 37 -12.52 12.72 -6.54
CA ILE A 37 -13.61 12.64 -5.56
C ILE A 37 -13.13 12.37 -4.12
N ILE A 38 -11.82 12.27 -3.90
CA ILE A 38 -11.30 11.95 -2.57
C ILE A 38 -11.42 13.19 -1.68
N GLN A 39 -11.92 12.98 -0.47
CA GLN A 39 -11.86 13.90 0.64
C GLN A 39 -11.14 13.18 1.78
N SER A 40 -9.91 13.57 2.09
CA SER A 40 -9.11 12.86 3.07
C SER A 40 -9.28 13.41 4.50
N TRP A 41 -8.87 12.61 5.48
CA TRP A 41 -8.76 13.02 6.88
C TRP A 41 -7.70 12.16 7.57
N SER A 42 -7.08 12.65 8.65
CA SER A 42 -6.11 11.88 9.42
C SER A 42 -6.70 11.42 10.76
N PRO A 43 -6.84 10.10 11.01
CA PRO A 43 -7.21 9.60 12.34
C PRO A 43 -6.01 9.76 13.28
N LYS A 44 -6.12 10.71 14.23
CA LYS A 44 -5.00 11.08 15.10
C LYS A 44 -5.31 11.02 16.58
N VAL A 45 -4.26 10.98 17.39
CA VAL A 45 -4.29 11.46 18.77
C VAL A 45 -3.54 12.78 18.90
N PHE A 46 -4.01 13.63 19.81
CA PHE A 46 -3.37 14.89 20.16
C PHE A 46 -2.52 14.68 21.43
N ILE A 47 -1.21 14.88 21.34
CA ILE A 47 -0.28 14.76 22.47
C ILE A 47 0.29 16.15 22.79
N PRO A 48 -0.25 16.84 23.82
CA PRO A 48 0.24 18.15 24.24
C PRO A 48 1.46 17.99 25.15
N LEU A 49 2.63 17.67 24.58
CA LEU A 49 3.84 17.33 25.34
C LEU A 49 4.18 18.36 26.44
N THR A 50 3.96 19.63 26.14
CA THR A 50 3.93 20.71 27.11
C THR A 50 2.97 21.80 26.66
N GLN A 51 2.34 22.47 27.62
CA GLN A 51 1.52 23.66 27.41
C GLN A 51 2.29 24.95 27.73
N LEU A 52 3.59 24.87 28.03
CA LEU A 52 4.42 26.07 28.19
C LEU A 52 4.85 26.60 26.82
N CYS A 53 4.86 27.92 26.65
CA CYS A 53 5.37 28.59 25.45
C CYS A 53 6.07 29.89 25.81
N ARG A 54 7.21 30.20 25.17
CA ARG A 54 7.87 31.50 25.40
C ARG A 54 7.09 32.67 24.82
N ASN A 55 6.29 32.43 23.77
CA ASN A 55 5.46 33.44 23.12
C ASN A 55 4.26 33.86 23.99
N HIS A 56 3.72 35.04 23.70
CA HIS A 56 2.54 35.60 24.37
C HIS A 56 1.52 36.04 23.32
N CYS A 57 1.00 35.07 22.57
CA CYS A 57 0.01 35.32 21.53
C CYS A 57 -1.30 35.74 22.18
N HIS A 58 -1.84 36.90 21.80
CA HIS A 58 -3.02 37.48 22.44
C HIS A 58 -4.33 36.73 22.16
N TYR A 59 -4.31 35.72 21.28
CA TYR A 59 -5.45 34.84 20.97
C TYR A 59 -5.32 33.44 21.60
N CYS A 60 -4.17 33.08 22.20
CA CYS A 60 -3.85 31.69 22.51
C CYS A 60 -4.19 31.31 23.96
N THR A 61 -5.03 30.29 24.13
CA THR A 61 -5.32 29.66 25.42
C THR A 61 -4.53 28.37 25.66
N PHE A 62 -3.89 27.82 24.63
CA PHE A 62 -3.08 26.60 24.75
C PHE A 62 -1.86 26.84 25.65
N SER A 63 -1.21 28.00 25.50
CA SER A 63 -0.08 28.38 26.34
C SER A 63 -0.54 28.75 27.74
N GLN A 64 -0.09 28.01 28.75
CA GLN A 64 -0.36 28.30 30.16
C GLN A 64 0.94 28.57 30.91
N PRO A 65 0.97 29.54 31.85
CA PRO A 65 2.13 29.72 32.72
C PRO A 65 2.29 28.50 33.65
N PRO A 66 3.52 28.19 34.10
CA PRO A 66 3.73 27.11 35.06
C PRO A 66 2.99 27.42 36.38
N ARG A 67 2.37 26.40 36.97
CA ARG A 67 1.74 26.47 38.30
C ARG A 67 2.52 25.61 39.29
N GLU A 68 2.52 26.03 40.54
CA GLU A 68 3.23 25.33 41.61
C GLU A 68 2.65 23.93 41.81
N GLY A 69 3.51 22.90 41.83
CA GLY A 69 3.10 21.50 42.00
C GLY A 69 2.59 20.79 40.72
N GLU A 70 2.39 21.49 39.61
CA GLU A 70 1.96 20.87 38.34
C GLU A 70 3.17 20.41 37.49
N THR A 71 3.02 19.27 36.81
CA THR A 71 4.01 18.77 35.85
C THR A 71 3.93 19.56 34.55
N VAL A 72 5.04 20.21 34.17
CA VAL A 72 5.11 21.07 32.98
C VAL A 72 5.37 20.34 31.66
N TYR A 73 5.74 19.05 31.73
CA TYR A 73 5.83 18.13 30.61
C TYR A 73 5.05 16.86 30.94
N LEU A 74 4.42 16.26 29.93
CA LEU A 74 3.94 14.89 30.05
C LEU A 74 5.13 13.94 30.25
N THR A 75 4.99 12.94 31.12
CA THR A 75 5.98 11.87 31.26
C THR A 75 5.89 10.89 30.09
N ARG A 76 6.92 10.04 29.94
CA ARG A 76 6.93 8.98 28.92
C ARG A 76 5.71 8.07 29.03
N GLU A 77 5.33 7.69 30.26
CA GLU A 77 4.18 6.82 30.52
C GLU A 77 2.86 7.49 30.10
N GLN A 78 2.71 8.80 30.36
CA GLN A 78 1.53 9.56 29.96
C GLN A 78 1.44 9.68 28.44
N VAL A 79 2.56 9.99 27.76
CA VAL A 79 2.64 10.03 26.30
C VAL A 79 2.26 8.69 25.69
N LEU A 80 2.85 7.59 26.19
CA LEU A 80 2.56 6.24 25.71
C LEU A 80 1.12 5.80 26.03
N ALA A 81 0.55 6.21 27.16
CA ALA A 81 -0.85 5.92 27.47
C ALA A 81 -1.80 6.54 26.45
N ILE A 82 -1.60 7.82 26.09
CA ILE A 82 -2.38 8.50 25.05
C ILE A 82 -2.20 7.81 23.69
N ALA A 83 -0.94 7.52 23.32
CA ALA A 83 -0.64 6.88 22.05
C ALA A 83 -1.20 5.46 21.94
N ARG A 84 -1.16 4.65 23.01
CA ARG A 84 -1.75 3.31 23.03
C ARG A 84 -3.27 3.35 22.93
N ALA A 85 -3.92 4.29 23.63
CA ALA A 85 -5.36 4.53 23.46
C ALA A 85 -5.70 4.90 22.01
N GLY A 86 -4.87 5.75 21.37
CA GLY A 86 -5.01 6.11 19.96
C GLY A 86 -4.93 4.92 19.01
N ALA A 87 -3.89 4.11 19.17
CA ALA A 87 -3.69 2.92 18.36
C ALA A 87 -4.85 1.93 18.51
N GLN A 88 -5.37 1.74 19.73
CA GLN A 88 -6.55 0.91 20.00
C GLN A 88 -7.82 1.46 19.34
N ALA A 89 -7.96 2.79 19.26
CA ALA A 89 -9.05 3.47 18.57
C ALA A 89 -8.86 3.54 17.04
N GLY A 90 -7.81 2.94 16.47
CA GLY A 90 -7.55 2.93 15.03
C GLY A 90 -6.90 4.20 14.49
N CYS A 91 -6.29 5.03 15.33
CA CYS A 91 -5.49 6.16 14.87
C CYS A 91 -4.25 5.69 14.10
N ALA A 92 -3.81 6.50 13.14
CA ALA A 92 -2.56 6.32 12.42
C ALA A 92 -1.52 7.39 12.79
N GLU A 93 -1.98 8.54 13.27
CA GLU A 93 -1.16 9.71 13.59
C GLU A 93 -1.05 9.95 15.10
N ALA A 94 0.16 10.32 15.55
CA ALA A 94 0.37 10.96 16.83
C ALA A 94 0.82 12.41 16.60
N LEU A 95 -0.11 13.35 16.75
CA LEU A 95 0.17 14.77 16.62
C LEU A 95 0.80 15.28 17.92
N PHE A 96 2.11 15.51 17.90
CA PHE A 96 2.78 16.24 18.96
C PHE A 96 2.60 17.74 18.75
N THR A 97 1.95 18.40 19.70
CA THR A 97 1.83 19.86 19.73
C THR A 97 2.39 20.39 21.03
N LEU A 98 3.15 21.48 20.95
CA LEU A 98 3.81 22.09 22.09
C LEU A 98 4.09 23.57 21.82
N GLY A 99 4.34 24.35 22.87
CA GLY A 99 4.75 25.73 22.72
C GLY A 99 6.22 25.88 22.29
N ASP A 100 6.54 27.02 21.67
CA ASP A 100 7.90 27.32 21.24
C ASP A 100 8.84 27.49 22.44
N LYS A 101 9.93 26.73 22.44
CA LYS A 101 11.13 26.85 23.29
C LYS A 101 10.85 27.39 24.72
N PRO A 102 9.96 26.77 25.51
CA PRO A 102 9.58 27.25 26.83
C PRO A 102 10.76 27.34 27.81
N GLU A 103 11.79 26.52 27.63
CA GLU A 103 13.03 26.50 28.40
C GLU A 103 13.83 27.80 28.30
N LEU A 104 13.62 28.63 27.28
CA LEU A 104 14.24 29.95 27.18
C LEU A 104 13.56 31.00 28.07
N ARG A 105 12.31 30.77 28.48
CA ARG A 105 11.53 31.70 29.31
C ARG A 105 11.37 31.21 30.75
N PHE A 106 11.11 29.92 30.96
CA PHE A 106 10.71 29.39 32.25
C PHE A 106 11.80 28.52 32.88
N VAL A 107 12.20 28.84 34.12
CA VAL A 107 13.12 28.02 34.93
C VAL A 107 12.54 26.62 35.13
N ALA A 108 11.25 26.53 35.45
CA ALA A 108 10.54 25.26 35.64
C ALA A 108 10.67 24.31 34.44
N ALA A 109 10.68 24.84 33.21
CA ALA A 109 10.89 24.03 32.02
C ALA A 109 12.32 23.47 31.95
N ARG A 110 13.35 24.27 32.26
CA ARG A 110 14.75 23.82 32.30
C ARG A 110 14.99 22.76 33.37
N GLU A 111 14.48 22.98 34.57
CA GLU A 111 14.61 22.03 35.68
C GLU A 111 13.87 20.71 35.39
N ALA A 112 12.70 20.79 34.77
CA ALA A 112 11.96 19.59 34.37
C ALA A 112 12.71 18.81 33.29
N LEU A 113 13.24 19.47 32.25
CA LEU A 113 14.06 18.82 31.23
C LEU A 113 15.32 18.19 31.82
N ALA A 114 16.01 18.89 32.72
CA ALA A 114 17.19 18.33 33.40
C ALA A 114 16.85 17.06 34.21
N ARG A 115 15.70 17.02 34.90
CA ARG A 115 15.21 15.82 35.59
C ARG A 115 14.86 14.69 34.62
N LEU A 116 14.37 15.02 33.43
CA LEU A 116 14.09 14.07 32.37
C LEU A 116 15.36 13.66 31.59
N GLY A 117 16.52 14.26 31.88
CA GLY A 117 17.78 13.95 31.20
C GLY A 117 18.00 14.65 29.86
N HIS A 118 17.25 15.73 29.56
CA HIS A 118 17.34 16.46 28.30
C HIS A 118 17.81 17.90 28.48
N ASP A 119 18.50 18.41 27.46
CA ASP A 119 19.00 19.79 27.37
C ASP A 119 18.00 20.79 26.76
N SER A 120 17.00 20.27 26.05
CA SER A 120 16.05 21.05 25.26
C SER A 120 14.73 20.32 25.12
N THR A 121 13.66 21.08 24.85
CA THR A 121 12.35 20.50 24.58
C THR A 121 12.36 19.60 23.35
N VAL A 122 13.13 19.96 22.31
CA VAL A 122 13.24 19.17 21.08
C VAL A 122 13.94 17.84 21.33
N SER A 123 14.98 17.81 22.18
CA SER A 123 15.64 16.56 22.57
C SER A 123 14.67 15.58 23.24
N TYR A 124 13.85 16.07 24.18
CA TYR A 124 12.82 15.24 24.82
C TYR A 124 11.73 14.78 23.84
N LEU A 125 11.28 15.70 22.98
CA LEU A 125 10.31 15.39 21.94
C LEU A 125 10.80 14.29 20.99
N ALA A 126 12.08 14.30 20.61
CA ALA A 126 12.65 13.27 19.74
C ALA A 126 12.60 11.88 20.40
N GLU A 127 12.91 11.79 21.71
CA GLU A 127 12.76 10.55 22.46
C GLU A 127 11.30 10.07 22.48
N MET A 128 10.36 10.98 22.75
CA MET A 128 8.92 10.65 22.82
C MET A 128 8.36 10.24 21.46
N CYS A 129 8.80 10.86 20.36
CA CYS A 129 8.43 10.45 19.02
C CYS A 129 8.94 9.03 18.70
N ALA A 130 10.20 8.73 19.04
CA ALA A 130 10.75 7.38 18.88
C ALA A 130 9.96 6.35 19.70
N ALA A 131 9.66 6.67 20.97
CA ALA A 131 8.87 5.82 21.86
C ALA A 131 7.49 5.49 21.28
N VAL A 132 6.76 6.51 20.81
CA VAL A 132 5.43 6.33 20.20
C VAL A 132 5.53 5.46 18.94
N ARG A 133 6.46 5.77 18.03
CA ARG A 133 6.67 4.99 16.81
C ARG A 133 6.98 3.52 17.09
N ASP A 134 7.89 3.26 18.02
CA ASP A 134 8.42 1.92 18.26
C ASP A 134 7.50 1.06 19.14
N GLU A 135 6.77 1.67 20.08
CA GLU A 135 5.93 0.93 21.03
C GLU A 135 4.45 0.88 20.67
N THR A 136 3.93 1.81 19.85
CA THR A 136 2.50 1.84 19.49
C THR A 136 2.25 1.71 18.00
N GLY A 137 3.27 1.98 17.17
CA GLY A 137 3.15 1.96 15.72
C GLY A 137 2.46 3.19 15.13
N LEU A 138 2.01 4.15 15.95
CA LEU A 138 1.53 5.44 15.46
C LEU A 138 2.66 6.24 14.82
N LEU A 139 2.34 7.03 13.81
CA LEU A 139 3.30 7.86 13.08
C LEU A 139 3.33 9.27 13.68
N PRO A 140 4.46 9.73 14.23
CA PRO A 140 4.55 11.08 14.78
C PRO A 140 4.45 12.15 13.69
N HIS A 141 3.57 13.13 13.90
CA HIS A 141 3.60 14.44 13.24
C HIS A 141 4.02 15.48 14.27
N VAL A 142 5.07 16.24 13.97
CA VAL A 142 5.65 17.19 14.93
C VAL A 142 5.28 18.63 14.62
N ASN A 143 4.56 19.27 15.52
CA ASN A 143 4.32 20.72 15.51
C ASN A 143 4.97 21.36 16.75
N ALA A 144 6.27 21.63 16.64
CA ALA A 144 7.14 22.08 17.74
C ALA A 144 7.51 23.57 17.68
N GLY A 145 6.81 24.37 16.86
CA GLY A 145 7.14 25.77 16.70
C GLY A 145 8.37 26.00 15.82
N VAL A 146 9.05 27.13 16.02
CA VAL A 146 10.28 27.48 15.29
C VAL A 146 11.41 26.54 15.68
N MET A 147 12.01 25.92 14.67
CA MET A 147 13.11 24.97 14.80
C MET A 147 14.30 25.41 13.95
N SER A 148 15.50 25.21 14.50
CA SER A 148 16.76 25.32 13.77
C SER A 148 16.97 24.10 12.85
N ARG A 149 17.92 24.21 11.91
CA ARG A 149 18.34 23.09 11.05
C ARG A 149 18.64 21.82 11.85
N ARG A 150 19.45 21.93 12.91
CA ARG A 150 19.87 20.79 13.74
C ARG A 150 18.68 20.11 14.43
N GLU A 151 17.72 20.91 14.91
CA GLU A 151 16.50 20.40 15.54
C GLU A 151 15.63 19.65 14.52
N LEU A 152 15.44 20.20 13.32
CA LEU A 152 14.74 19.52 12.21
C LEU A 152 15.44 18.20 11.83
N GLU A 153 16.76 18.21 11.69
CA GLU A 153 17.56 17.01 11.39
C GLU A 153 17.40 15.93 12.47
N SER A 154 17.37 16.31 13.76
CA SER A 154 17.18 15.34 14.85
C SER A 154 15.79 14.71 14.90
N LEU A 155 14.75 15.41 14.42
CA LEU A 155 13.37 14.92 14.43
C LEU A 155 13.02 14.10 13.19
N ARG A 156 13.78 14.26 12.09
CA ARG A 156 13.52 13.58 10.80
C ARG A 156 13.53 12.04 10.91
N PRO A 157 14.43 11.39 11.68
CA PRO A 157 14.42 9.93 11.86
C PRO A 157 13.23 9.41 12.67
N VAL A 158 12.53 10.28 13.41
CA VAL A 158 11.50 9.88 14.38
C VAL A 158 10.10 10.40 14.05
N SER A 159 9.92 11.12 12.95
CA SER A 159 8.63 11.69 12.53
C SER A 159 8.35 11.44 11.05
N ALA A 160 7.08 11.21 10.72
CA ALA A 160 6.65 11.03 9.33
C ALA A 160 6.53 12.37 8.60
N SER A 161 6.22 13.43 9.35
CA SER A 161 6.11 14.79 8.87
C SER A 161 6.23 15.77 10.03
N MET A 162 6.44 17.05 9.69
CA MET A 162 6.51 18.14 10.67
C MET A 162 5.62 19.28 10.21
N GLY A 163 5.39 20.25 11.09
CA GLY A 163 4.59 21.41 10.74
C GLY A 163 4.87 22.65 11.58
N LEU A 164 4.52 23.79 11.00
CA LEU A 164 4.54 25.10 11.61
C LEU A 164 3.55 26.01 10.88
N MET A 165 2.52 26.53 11.56
CA MET A 165 1.62 27.52 10.96
C MET A 165 2.39 28.80 10.61
N LEU A 166 2.42 29.27 9.37
CA LEU A 166 2.99 30.58 9.05
C LEU A 166 2.18 31.70 9.71
N GLU A 167 0.85 31.53 9.78
CA GLU A 167 -0.16 32.46 10.29
C GLU A 167 -0.31 33.72 9.43
N THR A 168 0.76 34.50 9.28
CA THR A 168 0.80 35.75 8.53
C THR A 168 2.24 36.09 8.12
N ILE A 169 2.41 36.94 7.11
CA ILE A 169 3.70 37.54 6.78
C ILE A 169 3.83 39.01 7.22
N SER A 170 2.85 39.53 7.96
CA SER A 170 2.80 40.95 8.34
C SER A 170 3.51 41.23 9.66
N ASP A 171 4.66 41.92 9.60
CA ASP A 171 5.39 42.39 10.79
C ASP A 171 4.56 43.35 11.65
N ARG A 172 3.54 44.00 11.06
CA ARG A 172 2.61 44.88 11.77
C ARG A 172 1.96 44.16 12.96
N LEU A 173 1.66 42.87 12.83
CA LEU A 173 0.99 42.11 13.89
C LEU A 173 1.88 41.82 15.10
N CYS A 174 3.19 42.03 14.99
CA CYS A 174 4.14 41.95 16.11
C CYS A 174 4.17 43.25 16.95
N GLY A 175 3.56 44.34 16.48
CA GLY A 175 3.53 45.64 17.15
C GLY A 175 2.62 45.68 18.39
N LYS A 176 2.82 46.66 19.26
CA LYS A 176 2.00 46.85 20.47
C LYS A 176 0.52 46.99 20.10
N GLY A 177 -0.33 46.20 20.77
CA GLY A 177 -1.78 46.18 20.53
C GLY A 177 -2.24 45.13 19.52
N TYR A 178 -1.32 44.45 18.82
CA TYR A 178 -1.64 43.38 17.88
C TYR A 178 -1.42 41.98 18.47
N SER A 179 -1.88 40.97 17.72
CA SER A 179 -2.01 39.57 18.14
C SER A 179 -0.70 38.89 18.52
N HIS A 180 0.41 39.27 17.90
CA HIS A 180 1.74 38.67 18.13
C HIS A 180 2.68 39.56 18.96
N TYR A 181 2.17 40.63 19.58
CA TYR A 181 2.99 41.45 20.48
C TYR A 181 3.64 40.59 21.57
N ARG A 182 4.95 40.78 21.80
CA ARG A 182 5.78 39.98 22.74
C ARG A 182 5.86 38.48 22.41
N SER A 183 5.76 38.13 21.13
CA SER A 183 5.92 36.76 20.64
C SER A 183 7.08 36.66 19.65
N PRO A 184 8.34 36.51 20.13
CA PRO A 184 9.52 36.54 19.28
C PRO A 184 9.54 35.48 18.17
N ASP A 185 8.95 34.30 18.39
CA ASP A 185 8.93 33.24 17.37
C ASP A 185 7.71 33.34 16.43
N LYS A 186 6.91 34.40 16.59
CA LYS A 186 5.83 34.77 15.66
C LYS A 186 6.26 35.79 14.61
N VAL A 187 7.51 36.26 14.66
CA VAL A 187 8.07 37.11 13.61
C VAL A 187 8.07 36.35 12.26
N PRO A 188 7.44 36.88 11.20
CA PRO A 188 7.32 36.21 9.90
C PRO A 188 8.61 35.61 9.35
N ALA A 189 9.70 36.39 9.34
CA ALA A 189 10.97 35.96 8.78
C ALA A 189 11.53 34.70 9.47
N VAL A 190 11.33 34.58 10.78
CA VAL A 190 11.79 33.42 11.57
C VAL A 190 11.00 32.16 11.22
N ARG A 191 9.69 32.30 11.00
CA ARG A 191 8.81 31.17 10.63
C ARG A 191 9.06 30.71 9.20
N LEU A 192 9.21 31.65 8.27
CA LEU A 192 9.57 31.38 6.88
C LEU A 192 10.93 30.65 6.80
N GLU A 193 11.90 31.02 7.64
CA GLU A 193 13.19 30.35 7.69
C GLU A 193 13.07 28.88 8.12
N THR A 194 12.30 28.56 9.16
CA THR A 194 12.06 27.15 9.55
C THR A 194 11.41 26.36 8.42
N ILE A 195 10.40 26.93 7.74
CA ILE A 195 9.73 26.27 6.60
C ILE A 195 10.75 26.02 5.47
N ARG A 196 11.54 27.04 5.10
CA ARG A 196 12.59 26.93 4.07
C ARG A 196 13.61 25.84 4.41
N LEU A 197 14.10 25.79 5.65
CA LEU A 197 15.03 24.76 6.13
C LEU A 197 14.43 23.35 6.05
N ALA A 198 13.15 23.19 6.37
CA ALA A 198 12.45 21.91 6.21
C ALA A 198 12.42 21.47 4.72
N GLY A 199 12.25 22.43 3.81
CA GLY A 199 12.35 22.20 2.37
C GLY A 199 13.72 21.74 1.90
N GLU A 200 14.79 22.37 2.38
CA GLU A 200 16.17 21.95 2.08
C GLU A 200 16.48 20.54 2.62
N LEU A 201 15.89 20.19 3.75
CA LEU A 201 16.04 18.87 4.37
C LEU A 201 15.08 17.82 3.79
N SER A 202 14.28 18.15 2.78
CA SER A 202 13.27 17.28 2.18
C SER A 202 12.30 16.68 3.21
N ILE A 203 11.83 17.49 4.17
CA ILE A 203 10.85 17.09 5.18
C ILE A 203 9.44 17.42 4.68
N PRO A 204 8.51 16.45 4.58
CA PRO A 204 7.10 16.74 4.33
C PRO A 204 6.55 17.66 5.41
N PHE A 205 6.08 18.84 5.01
CA PHE A 205 5.81 19.93 5.94
C PHE A 205 4.38 20.46 5.83
N THR A 206 3.72 20.59 6.97
CA THR A 206 2.41 21.24 7.10
C THR A 206 2.60 22.70 7.51
N THR A 207 1.95 23.62 6.81
CA THR A 207 1.89 25.02 7.24
C THR A 207 0.49 25.58 7.01
N GLY A 208 0.30 26.89 7.14
CA GLY A 208 -1.01 27.48 7.01
C GLY A 208 -1.07 28.93 7.46
N ILE A 209 -2.22 29.54 7.26
CA ILE A 209 -2.54 30.90 7.70
C ILE A 209 -3.63 30.87 8.75
N LEU A 210 -3.63 31.87 9.62
CA LEU A 210 -4.66 32.09 10.64
C LEU A 210 -5.40 33.38 10.26
N ILE A 211 -6.71 33.27 10.08
CA ILE A 211 -7.54 34.41 9.68
C ILE A 211 -8.33 34.97 10.87
N GLY A 212 -8.48 36.30 10.95
CA GLY A 212 -9.18 37.01 12.02
C GLY A 212 -8.31 37.47 13.17
N ILE A 213 -6.98 37.48 13.01
CA ILE A 213 -6.02 37.94 14.03
C ILE A 213 -5.56 39.39 13.82
N GLY A 214 -6.24 40.12 12.93
CA GLY A 214 -5.95 41.51 12.57
C GLY A 214 -5.24 41.68 11.22
N GLU A 215 -5.03 40.59 10.48
CA GLU A 215 -4.54 40.58 9.10
C GLU A 215 -5.63 41.03 8.10
N THR A 216 -5.18 41.51 6.94
CA THR A 216 -6.03 41.94 5.82
C THR A 216 -6.02 40.91 4.70
N ARG A 217 -7.02 40.93 3.80
CA ARG A 217 -7.06 40.04 2.63
C ARG A 217 -5.80 40.11 1.74
N PRO A 218 -5.23 41.30 1.44
CA PRO A 218 -3.94 41.38 0.75
C PRO A 218 -2.78 40.69 1.50
N GLU A 219 -2.72 40.82 2.83
CA GLU A 219 -1.70 40.13 3.65
C GLU A 219 -1.90 38.60 3.62
N ARG A 220 -3.15 38.12 3.57
CA ARG A 220 -3.45 36.68 3.39
C ARG A 220 -2.99 36.16 2.03
N ILE A 221 -3.27 36.90 0.96
CA ILE A 221 -2.80 36.57 -0.40
C ILE A 221 -1.28 36.48 -0.40
N ALA A 222 -0.59 37.50 0.11
CA ALA A 222 0.86 37.54 0.13
C ALA A 222 1.47 36.40 0.96
N ALA A 223 0.85 36.01 2.08
CA ALA A 223 1.25 34.84 2.85
C ALA A 223 1.08 33.52 2.07
N LEU A 224 -0.03 33.37 1.35
CA LEU A 224 -0.28 32.20 0.49
C LEU A 224 0.71 32.14 -0.69
N GLU A 225 1.10 33.29 -1.25
CA GLU A 225 2.12 33.39 -2.28
C GLU A 225 3.50 33.01 -1.74
N ALA A 226 3.88 33.46 -0.53
CA ALA A 226 5.13 33.04 0.10
C ALA A 226 5.18 31.51 0.33
N ILE A 227 4.07 30.90 0.75
CA ILE A 227 3.92 29.45 0.88
C ILE A 227 4.06 28.77 -0.49
N ARG A 228 3.37 29.26 -1.51
CA ARG A 228 3.45 28.76 -2.90
C ARG A 228 4.89 28.77 -3.38
N ASP A 229 5.60 29.88 -3.21
CA ASP A 229 6.95 30.07 -3.73
C ASP A 229 7.95 29.12 -3.04
N LEU A 230 7.85 28.94 -1.72
CA LEU A 230 8.62 27.94 -0.98
C LEU A 230 8.31 26.51 -1.44
N HIS A 231 7.04 26.19 -1.71
CA HIS A 231 6.66 24.89 -2.26
C HIS A 231 7.17 24.69 -3.69
N GLN A 232 7.13 25.71 -4.55
CA GLN A 232 7.67 25.62 -5.90
C GLN A 232 9.19 25.41 -5.90
N GLN A 233 9.90 26.03 -4.97
CA GLN A 233 11.35 25.89 -4.84
C GLN A 233 11.78 24.51 -4.32
N HIS A 234 11.05 23.94 -3.36
CA HIS A 234 11.51 22.76 -2.61
C HIS A 234 10.59 21.53 -2.73
N GLY A 235 9.32 21.69 -3.09
CA GLY A 235 8.31 20.64 -3.22
C GLY A 235 7.84 20.00 -1.91
N HIS A 236 8.18 20.60 -0.77
CA HIS A 236 8.09 19.97 0.56
C HIS A 236 6.79 20.21 1.31
N ILE A 237 6.10 21.33 1.03
CA ILE A 237 4.84 21.67 1.69
C ILE A 237 3.77 20.72 1.19
N GLN A 238 3.27 19.86 2.08
CA GLN A 238 2.27 18.86 1.73
C GLN A 238 0.85 19.29 2.03
N GLU A 239 0.68 20.27 2.90
CA GLU A 239 -0.61 20.71 3.40
C GLU A 239 -0.57 22.20 3.78
N VAL A 240 -1.63 22.91 3.41
CA VAL A 240 -1.88 24.29 3.84
C VAL A 240 -3.21 24.36 4.59
N ILE A 241 -3.13 24.75 5.85
CA ILE A 241 -4.29 24.93 6.72
C ILE A 241 -4.77 26.38 6.62
N VAL A 242 -6.05 26.56 6.30
CA VAL A 242 -6.76 27.84 6.46
C VAL A 242 -7.59 27.74 7.73
N GLN A 243 -7.08 28.32 8.81
CA GLN A 243 -7.72 28.25 10.12
C GLN A 243 -8.36 29.59 10.47
N ASN A 244 -9.61 29.59 10.92
CA ASN A 244 -10.25 30.76 11.48
C ASN A 244 -9.93 30.93 12.97
N PHE A 245 -9.70 32.18 13.36
CA PHE A 245 -9.63 32.60 14.75
C PHE A 245 -11.01 32.45 15.40
N ARG A 246 -11.01 32.00 16.66
CA ARG A 246 -12.15 32.03 17.55
C ARG A 246 -11.77 32.79 18.81
N ALA A 247 -12.60 33.75 19.18
CA ALA A 247 -12.44 34.58 20.35
C ALA A 247 -12.68 33.75 21.62
N LYS A 248 -11.84 34.00 22.63
CA LYS A 248 -11.83 33.23 23.87
C LYS A 248 -11.75 34.18 25.05
N GLU A 249 -12.66 34.01 26.01
CA GLU A 249 -12.84 34.91 27.16
C GLU A 249 -11.55 35.16 27.95
N ARG A 250 -10.66 34.15 28.04
CA ARG A 250 -9.41 34.22 28.81
C ARG A 250 -8.21 34.77 28.03
N THR A 251 -8.45 35.49 26.95
CA THR A 251 -7.38 36.03 26.07
C THR A 251 -7.52 37.54 25.91
N PRO A 252 -6.43 38.29 25.69
CA PRO A 252 -6.53 39.71 25.37
C PRO A 252 -7.40 40.02 24.13
N MET A 253 -7.62 39.04 23.26
CA MET A 253 -8.50 39.15 22.09
C MET A 253 -9.93 38.61 22.31
N ALA A 254 -10.38 38.48 23.56
CA ALA A 254 -11.73 37.98 23.89
C ALA A 254 -12.88 38.72 23.19
N GLY A 255 -12.72 40.03 22.92
CA GLY A 255 -13.70 40.85 22.21
C GLY A 255 -13.35 41.15 20.74
N ALA A 256 -12.34 40.48 20.18
CA ALA A 256 -11.97 40.69 18.77
C ALA A 256 -13.00 40.05 17.83
N PRO A 257 -13.28 40.66 16.67
CA PRO A 257 -14.21 40.09 15.70
C PRO A 257 -13.68 38.76 15.14
N GLU A 258 -14.55 37.75 15.11
CA GLU A 258 -14.26 36.49 14.43
C GLU A 258 -14.54 36.61 12.92
N PRO A 259 -13.80 35.89 12.07
CA PRO A 259 -14.15 35.76 10.66
C PRO A 259 -15.52 35.10 10.52
N ASP A 260 -16.36 35.66 9.65
CA ASP A 260 -17.60 35.00 9.24
C ASP A 260 -17.32 33.84 8.25
N MET A 261 -18.37 33.08 7.93
CA MET A 261 -18.25 31.94 7.01
C MET A 261 -17.82 32.37 5.61
N ASP A 262 -18.32 33.48 5.09
CA ASP A 262 -18.00 33.92 3.73
C ASP A 262 -16.55 34.38 3.60
N ASP A 263 -15.97 34.96 4.65
CA ASP A 263 -14.55 35.32 4.72
C ASP A 263 -13.64 34.07 4.79
N LEU A 264 -14.06 33.02 5.51
CA LEU A 264 -13.39 31.72 5.52
C LEU A 264 -13.46 31.05 4.14
N LEU A 265 -14.65 30.95 3.54
CA LEU A 265 -14.85 30.36 2.21
C LEU A 265 -14.06 31.12 1.14
N TRP A 266 -14.06 32.45 1.19
CA TRP A 266 -13.24 33.29 0.30
C TRP A 266 -11.77 32.93 0.44
N THR A 267 -11.26 32.82 1.67
CA THR A 267 -9.85 32.54 1.92
C THR A 267 -9.45 31.14 1.43
N ILE A 268 -10.30 30.13 1.64
CA ILE A 268 -10.07 28.77 1.14
C ILE A 268 -10.03 28.76 -0.40
N ALA A 269 -11.01 29.41 -1.05
CA ALA A 269 -11.07 29.47 -2.51
C ALA A 269 -9.82 30.17 -3.07
N VAL A 270 -9.41 31.29 -2.48
CA VAL A 270 -8.18 32.00 -2.86
C VAL A 270 -6.93 31.15 -2.63
N ALA A 271 -6.85 30.42 -1.52
CA ALA A 271 -5.75 29.49 -1.28
C ALA A 271 -5.67 28.43 -2.39
N ARG A 272 -6.80 27.83 -2.79
CA ARG A 272 -6.85 26.86 -3.90
C ARG A 272 -6.42 27.46 -5.23
N LEU A 273 -6.84 28.68 -5.54
CA LEU A 273 -6.46 29.38 -6.77
C LEU A 273 -4.96 29.71 -6.82
N ILE A 274 -4.36 30.12 -5.70
CA ILE A 274 -2.94 30.47 -5.60
C ILE A 274 -2.05 29.22 -5.60
N LEU A 275 -2.42 28.20 -4.84
CA LEU A 275 -1.61 27.00 -4.61
C LEU A 275 -1.83 25.93 -5.69
N GLY A 276 -2.92 26.05 -6.46
CA GLY A 276 -3.22 25.21 -7.60
C GLY A 276 -3.91 23.88 -7.24
N PRO A 277 -4.12 23.01 -8.25
CA PRO A 277 -4.92 21.79 -8.10
C PRO A 277 -4.26 20.77 -7.16
N GLY A 278 -2.93 20.67 -7.16
CA GLY A 278 -2.21 19.60 -6.45
C GLY A 278 -2.01 19.79 -4.94
N MET A 279 -2.17 21.02 -4.41
CA MET A 279 -1.93 21.27 -2.98
C MET A 279 -3.02 20.63 -2.12
N ASN A 280 -2.69 20.09 -0.95
CA ASN A 280 -3.73 19.69 0.01
C ASN A 280 -4.12 20.91 0.84
N ILE A 281 -5.42 21.22 0.85
CA ILE A 281 -5.97 22.34 1.60
C ILE A 281 -6.95 21.80 2.62
N GLN A 282 -6.75 22.24 3.85
CA GLN A 282 -7.55 21.88 5.02
C GLN A 282 -8.14 23.15 5.65
N ALA A 283 -9.35 23.02 6.19
CA ALA A 283 -9.91 23.94 7.18
C ALA A 283 -10.49 23.13 8.35
N PRO A 284 -10.23 23.48 9.62
CA PRO A 284 -10.72 22.70 10.76
C PRO A 284 -12.26 22.71 10.84
N PRO A 285 -12.94 21.56 10.72
CA PRO A 285 -14.41 21.52 10.68
C PRO A 285 -15.03 21.89 12.05
N ASN A 286 -14.39 21.51 13.16
CA ASN A 286 -14.85 21.83 14.52
C ASN A 286 -14.89 23.34 14.80
N LEU A 287 -14.00 24.12 14.19
CA LEU A 287 -13.97 25.57 14.35
C LEU A 287 -15.02 26.28 13.51
N SER A 288 -15.73 25.57 12.63
CA SER A 288 -16.78 26.12 11.77
C SER A 288 -18.20 25.81 12.30
N ASP A 289 -18.31 25.07 13.41
CA ASP A 289 -19.55 24.39 13.86
C ASP A 289 -20.38 25.19 14.91
N LYS A 290 -19.88 26.29 15.48
CA LYS A 290 -20.50 26.92 16.67
C LYS A 290 -21.92 27.46 16.50
N GLN A 291 -22.36 27.81 15.29
CA GLN A 291 -23.60 28.60 15.07
C GLN A 291 -24.51 28.12 13.93
N ASN A 292 -24.03 27.28 12.98
CA ASN A 292 -24.89 26.61 11.98
C ASN A 292 -24.10 25.47 11.29
N PRO A 293 -24.68 24.27 11.11
CA PRO A 293 -23.98 22.97 11.06
C PRO A 293 -23.41 22.54 9.70
N ASP A 294 -23.35 23.44 8.71
CA ASP A 294 -22.98 23.11 7.33
C ASP A 294 -21.52 23.48 7.02
N PHE A 295 -20.58 22.79 7.68
CA PHE A 295 -19.18 22.83 7.27
C PHE A 295 -18.95 22.07 5.94
N GLY A 296 -19.99 21.49 5.32
CA GLY A 296 -19.95 20.93 3.97
C GLY A 296 -19.57 21.97 2.92
N ARG A 297 -20.01 23.23 3.09
CA ARG A 297 -19.60 24.37 2.23
C ARG A 297 -18.08 24.56 2.13
N LEU A 298 -17.30 24.10 3.11
CA LEU A 298 -15.84 24.16 3.05
C LEU A 298 -15.32 23.29 1.90
N ILE A 299 -15.97 22.15 1.61
CA ILE A 299 -15.70 21.34 0.41
C ILE A 299 -15.87 22.22 -0.81
N ASP A 300 -17.02 22.87 -0.97
CA ASP A 300 -17.34 23.69 -2.15
C ASP A 300 -16.37 24.87 -2.33
N ALA A 301 -15.74 25.34 -1.25
CA ALA A 301 -14.68 26.36 -1.33
C ALA A 301 -13.32 25.81 -1.79
N GLY A 302 -13.13 24.49 -1.84
CA GLY A 302 -11.97 23.85 -2.46
C GLY A 302 -11.04 23.09 -1.51
N ILE A 303 -11.44 22.84 -0.26
CA ILE A 303 -10.70 21.88 0.60
C ILE A 303 -10.77 20.48 0.00
N ASN A 304 -9.74 19.68 0.22
CA ASN A 304 -9.74 18.26 -0.10
C ASN A 304 -9.38 17.39 1.11
N ASP A 305 -9.13 18.02 2.26
CA ASP A 305 -8.79 17.35 3.51
C ASP A 305 -9.53 17.98 4.69
N TRP A 306 -10.09 17.15 5.58
CA TRP A 306 -10.74 17.60 6.83
C TRP A 306 -9.75 17.84 7.96
N GLY A 307 -8.51 17.37 7.81
CA GLY A 307 -7.46 17.43 8.81
C GLY A 307 -7.41 16.25 9.76
N GLY A 308 -6.60 16.43 10.80
CA GLY A 308 -6.49 15.49 11.90
C GLY A 308 -7.72 15.52 12.79
N ILE A 309 -8.45 14.41 12.87
CA ILE A 309 -9.64 14.23 13.70
C ILE A 309 -9.34 13.14 14.74
N SER A 310 -9.65 13.44 16.00
CA SER A 310 -9.36 12.53 17.11
C SER A 310 -10.64 11.96 17.70
N PRO A 311 -10.78 10.63 17.79
CA PRO A 311 -11.93 9.99 18.44
C PRO A 311 -11.84 10.00 19.98
N ILE A 312 -10.66 10.26 20.57
CA ILE A 312 -10.42 10.05 22.02
C ILE A 312 -9.86 11.27 22.76
N THR A 313 -9.02 12.08 22.12
CA THR A 313 -8.44 13.30 22.71
C THR A 313 -9.20 14.54 22.26
N PRO A 314 -9.41 15.54 23.14
CA PRO A 314 -10.01 16.81 22.74
C PRO A 314 -9.05 17.62 21.84
N ASP A 315 -9.57 18.66 21.18
CA ASP A 315 -8.71 19.69 20.62
C ASP A 315 -8.11 20.51 21.77
N HIS A 316 -6.86 20.24 22.14
CA HIS A 316 -6.23 20.97 23.25
C HIS A 316 -5.98 22.45 22.95
N VAL A 317 -6.03 22.86 21.67
CA VAL A 317 -5.90 24.27 21.26
C VAL A 317 -7.24 24.97 21.39
N ASN A 318 -8.33 24.32 20.97
CA ASN A 318 -9.71 24.83 21.03
C ASN A 318 -10.64 23.83 21.76
N PRO A 319 -10.44 23.62 23.08
CA PRO A 319 -11.18 22.60 23.84
C PRO A 319 -12.70 22.83 23.88
N GLU A 320 -13.13 24.06 23.62
CA GLU A 320 -14.53 24.45 23.49
C GLU A 320 -15.19 24.05 22.16
N CYS A 321 -14.41 23.55 21.20
CA CYS A 321 -14.85 23.12 19.87
C CYS A 321 -14.47 21.63 19.67
N PRO A 322 -15.29 20.68 20.14
CA PRO A 322 -14.98 19.25 20.05
C PRO A 322 -14.88 18.78 18.59
N TRP A 323 -14.10 17.73 18.36
CA TRP A 323 -13.99 17.11 17.05
C TRP A 323 -15.35 16.59 16.56
N PRO A 324 -15.69 16.77 15.26
CA PRO A 324 -16.86 16.10 14.71
C PRO A 324 -16.66 14.58 14.72
N GLN A 325 -17.76 13.85 14.86
CA GLN A 325 -17.77 12.40 14.70
C GLN A 325 -17.41 12.02 13.26
N VAL A 326 -16.69 10.90 13.09
CA VAL A 326 -16.22 10.44 11.78
C VAL A 326 -17.39 10.11 10.86
N GLU A 327 -18.48 9.58 11.43
CA GLU A 327 -19.72 9.27 10.72
C GLU A 327 -20.34 10.55 10.13
N ARG A 328 -20.39 11.65 10.90
CA ARG A 328 -20.87 12.95 10.41
C ARG A 328 -19.98 13.48 9.28
N LEU A 329 -18.66 13.29 9.36
CA LEU A 329 -17.76 13.65 8.26
C LEU A 329 -18.05 12.80 7.02
N ALA A 330 -18.30 11.50 7.18
CA ALA A 330 -18.62 10.61 6.08
C ALA A 330 -19.93 11.00 5.39
N ASP A 331 -20.98 11.29 6.17
CA ASP A 331 -22.29 11.69 5.66
C ASP A 331 -22.21 13.01 4.87
N ILE A 332 -21.54 14.02 5.42
CA ILE A 332 -21.36 15.32 4.74
C ILE A 332 -20.50 15.14 3.49
N THR A 333 -19.41 14.37 3.57
CA THR A 333 -18.57 14.09 2.41
C THR A 333 -19.36 13.41 1.28
N ALA A 334 -20.20 12.42 1.63
CA ALA A 334 -21.06 11.73 0.68
C ALA A 334 -22.15 12.65 0.10
N ALA A 335 -22.72 13.54 0.90
CA ALA A 335 -23.72 14.52 0.44
C ALA A 335 -23.15 15.49 -0.61
N HIS A 336 -21.84 15.76 -0.59
CA HIS A 336 -21.12 16.52 -1.62
C HIS A 336 -20.55 15.64 -2.76
N GLY A 337 -20.99 14.37 -2.87
CA GLY A 337 -20.58 13.47 -3.94
C GLY A 337 -19.11 13.01 -3.87
N ARG A 338 -18.51 13.03 -2.68
CA ARG A 338 -17.11 12.66 -2.43
C ARG A 338 -17.01 11.41 -1.56
N THR A 339 -15.82 10.85 -1.49
CA THR A 339 -15.51 9.68 -0.64
C THR A 339 -14.54 10.06 0.46
N LEU A 340 -14.92 9.80 1.71
CA LEU A 340 -14.07 10.01 2.88
C LEU A 340 -12.98 8.93 2.93
N VAL A 341 -11.71 9.33 2.96
CA VAL A 341 -10.58 8.40 2.98
C VAL A 341 -9.60 8.75 4.10
N ALA A 342 -9.28 7.80 4.98
CA ALA A 342 -8.25 8.00 5.99
C ALA A 342 -6.87 8.07 5.33
N ARG A 343 -6.06 9.07 5.71
CA ARG A 343 -4.66 9.23 5.27
C ARG A 343 -3.69 9.08 6.44
N LEU A 344 -2.42 8.95 6.12
CA LEU A 344 -1.32 9.04 7.07
C LEU A 344 -0.92 10.52 7.29
N PRO A 345 -0.05 10.83 8.27
CA PRO A 345 0.53 12.17 8.42
C PRO A 345 1.35 12.66 7.22
N ILE A 346 1.67 11.76 6.30
CA ILE A 346 2.37 12.02 5.06
C ILE A 346 1.46 11.66 3.89
N TYR A 347 1.33 12.58 2.93
CA TYR A 347 0.41 12.44 1.81
C TYR A 347 0.96 11.55 0.68
N PRO A 348 0.08 10.91 -0.12
CA PRO A 348 0.47 10.02 -1.22
C PRO A 348 1.57 10.52 -2.17
N PRO A 349 1.60 11.79 -2.64
CA PRO A 349 2.63 12.24 -3.57
C PRO A 349 4.05 12.18 -2.99
N TRP A 350 4.20 12.37 -1.67
CA TRP A 350 5.49 12.25 -0.98
C TRP A 350 5.87 10.78 -0.75
N LEU A 351 4.88 9.90 -0.59
CA LEU A 351 5.11 8.46 -0.49
C LEU A 351 5.52 7.80 -1.81
N ALA A 352 5.26 8.45 -2.96
CA ALA A 352 5.74 7.98 -4.26
C ALA A 352 7.27 8.05 -4.42
N ALA A 353 7.96 8.84 -3.58
CA ALA A 353 9.42 8.98 -3.57
C ALA A 353 9.96 8.89 -2.12
N PRO A 354 9.79 7.74 -1.44
CA PRO A 354 10.07 7.64 0.00
C PRO A 354 11.56 7.77 0.32
N ASP A 355 12.46 7.49 -0.63
CA ASP A 355 13.91 7.73 -0.49
C ASP A 355 14.27 9.21 -0.32
N LYS A 356 13.50 10.12 -0.90
CA LYS A 356 13.70 11.56 -0.78
C LYS A 356 13.09 12.09 0.52
N TRP A 357 11.84 11.68 0.79
CA TRP A 357 11.00 12.37 1.77
C TRP A 357 11.05 11.77 3.17
N LEU A 358 11.41 10.50 3.32
CA LEU A 358 11.46 9.81 4.60
C LEU A 358 12.88 9.41 4.96
N ALA A 359 13.21 9.53 6.25
CA ALA A 359 14.37 8.86 6.81
C ALA A 359 14.22 7.32 6.71
N PRO A 360 15.33 6.57 6.56
CA PRO A 360 15.30 5.11 6.50
C PRO A 360 14.52 4.45 7.66
N GLU A 361 14.63 5.01 8.86
CA GLU A 361 13.98 4.56 10.10
C GLU A 361 12.45 4.67 10.01
N MET A 362 11.94 5.72 9.38
CA MET A 362 10.50 5.97 9.24
C MET A 362 9.87 5.18 8.10
N ARG A 363 10.64 4.89 7.04
CA ARG A 363 10.15 4.24 5.82
C ARG A 363 9.38 2.96 6.12
N ARG A 364 9.91 2.10 7.00
CA ARG A 364 9.26 0.82 7.34
C ARG A 364 7.88 1.01 7.95
N HIS A 365 7.73 2.00 8.83
CA HIS A 365 6.51 2.24 9.57
C HIS A 365 5.45 2.84 8.65
N VAL A 366 5.82 3.86 7.86
CA VAL A 366 4.90 4.50 6.92
C VAL A 366 4.47 3.55 5.81
N THR A 367 5.41 2.81 5.22
CA THR A 367 5.09 1.85 4.14
C THR A 367 4.16 0.74 4.66
N ALA A 368 4.41 0.21 5.86
CA ALA A 368 3.56 -0.80 6.47
C ALA A 368 2.15 -0.31 6.81
N ALA A 369 1.99 0.99 7.07
CA ALA A 369 0.72 1.63 7.38
C ALA A 369 -0.04 2.11 6.13
N SER A 370 0.55 2.00 4.94
CA SER A 370 -0.04 2.49 3.69
C SER A 370 -0.71 1.41 2.84
N ASP A 371 -1.71 1.83 2.05
CA ASP A 371 -2.25 1.07 0.94
C ASP A 371 -1.48 1.36 -0.38
N ALA A 372 -1.89 0.77 -1.50
CA ALA A 372 -1.18 0.86 -2.79
C ALA A 372 -1.19 2.26 -3.40
N GLU A 373 -2.10 3.13 -2.92
CA GLU A 373 -2.22 4.52 -3.34
C GLU A 373 -1.61 5.48 -2.31
N GLY A 374 -1.00 4.96 -1.24
CA GLY A 374 -0.35 5.78 -0.21
C GLY A 374 -1.30 6.34 0.86
N PHE A 375 -2.56 5.92 0.89
CA PHE A 375 -3.50 6.26 1.97
C PHE A 375 -3.33 5.33 3.17
N ALA A 376 -3.97 5.65 4.29
CA ALA A 376 -3.92 4.79 5.47
C ALA A 376 -4.56 3.43 5.16
N ARG A 377 -3.90 2.35 5.58
CA ARG A 377 -4.41 1.00 5.43
C ARG A 377 -5.72 0.87 6.23
N ALA A 378 -6.81 0.51 5.55
CA ALA A 378 -8.14 0.45 6.15
C ALA A 378 -8.33 -0.71 7.16
N ASP A 379 -7.42 -1.68 7.19
CA ASP A 379 -7.52 -2.87 8.04
C ASP A 379 -6.14 -3.40 8.46
N ALA A 380 -6.11 -4.14 9.58
CA ALA A 380 -4.91 -4.80 10.06
C ALA A 380 -4.68 -6.19 9.43
N TRP A 381 -5.62 -6.68 8.61
CA TRP A 381 -5.50 -7.99 7.97
C TRP A 381 -4.37 -7.97 6.95
N SER A 382 -3.75 -9.12 6.69
CA SER A 382 -2.74 -9.30 5.64
C SER A 382 -2.87 -10.71 5.08
N PRO A 383 -2.57 -10.94 3.79
CA PRO A 383 -2.61 -12.29 3.23
C PRO A 383 -1.73 -13.26 4.01
N GLY A 384 -2.21 -14.50 4.14
CA GLY A 384 -1.62 -15.53 4.99
C GLY A 384 -2.14 -15.53 6.43
N LEU A 385 -2.92 -14.53 6.84
CA LEU A 385 -3.61 -14.50 8.13
C LEU A 385 -5.11 -14.76 7.95
N SER A 386 -5.73 -15.36 8.98
CA SER A 386 -7.19 -15.53 9.01
C SER A 386 -7.92 -14.18 8.93
N LEU A 387 -8.90 -14.10 8.03
CA LEU A 387 -9.73 -12.91 7.88
C LEU A 387 -10.71 -12.79 9.07
N PRO A 388 -10.74 -11.66 9.82
CA PRO A 388 -11.65 -11.49 10.95
C PRO A 388 -13.12 -11.46 10.52
N GLN A 389 -14.02 -12.03 11.32
CA GLN A 389 -15.46 -12.07 11.02
C GLN A 389 -16.08 -10.68 10.88
N SER A 390 -15.64 -9.71 11.70
CA SER A 390 -16.08 -8.31 11.62
C SER A 390 -15.88 -7.66 10.26
N ARG A 391 -14.99 -8.19 9.41
CA ARG A 391 -14.77 -7.71 8.03
C ARG A 391 -15.67 -8.37 6.99
N LEU A 392 -16.19 -9.56 7.30
CA LEU A 392 -17.18 -10.25 6.46
C LEU A 392 -18.57 -9.62 6.61
N ASP A 393 -18.84 -9.03 7.78
CA ASP A 393 -20.11 -8.40 8.12
C ASP A 393 -20.22 -6.95 7.61
N LEU A 394 -19.12 -6.34 7.16
CA LEU A 394 -19.10 -5.02 6.50
C LEU A 394 -19.70 -5.11 5.11
N ARG A 395 -21.01 -5.37 5.02
CA ARG A 395 -21.79 -5.19 3.79
C ARG A 395 -22.28 -3.74 3.72
N SER A 396 -22.00 -3.10 2.59
CA SER A 396 -22.76 -1.97 2.03
C SER A 396 -23.06 -0.82 3.00
N VAL A 397 -22.19 0.20 3.00
CA VAL A 397 -22.66 1.56 3.30
C VAL A 397 -23.38 2.06 2.06
N PRO A 398 -24.66 2.47 2.13
CA PRO A 398 -25.34 3.12 1.02
C PRO A 398 -24.56 4.37 0.57
N GLY A 399 -24.34 4.55 -0.72
CA GLY A 399 -23.68 5.73 -1.24
C GLY A 399 -23.70 5.78 -2.77
N ALA A 400 -23.57 6.98 -3.33
CA ALA A 400 -23.52 7.17 -4.77
C ALA A 400 -22.22 6.59 -5.34
N SER A 401 -22.32 5.86 -6.45
CA SER A 401 -21.17 5.36 -7.19
C SER A 401 -20.62 6.44 -8.12
N VAL A 402 -19.31 6.49 -8.32
CA VAL A 402 -18.68 7.44 -9.26
C VAL A 402 -19.10 7.08 -10.70
N PRO A 403 -19.78 7.98 -11.43
CA PRO A 403 -20.30 7.67 -12.76
C PRO A 403 -19.22 7.21 -13.75
N THR A 404 -18.01 7.79 -13.65
CA THR A 404 -16.89 7.42 -14.54
C THR A 404 -16.37 6.01 -14.29
N LEU A 405 -16.33 5.54 -13.02
CA LEU A 405 -15.96 4.16 -12.71
C LEU A 405 -16.95 3.16 -13.30
N ARG A 406 -18.25 3.45 -13.11
CA ARG A 406 -19.32 2.66 -13.71
C ARG A 406 -19.22 2.60 -15.22
N MET A 407 -19.05 3.75 -15.89
CA MET A 407 -18.94 3.82 -17.35
C MET A 407 -17.77 2.98 -17.88
N VAL A 408 -16.60 3.06 -17.23
CA VAL A 408 -15.42 2.25 -17.60
C VAL A 408 -15.69 0.76 -17.38
N ALA A 409 -16.35 0.39 -16.27
CA ALA A 409 -16.72 -0.99 -16.02
C ALA A 409 -17.77 -1.53 -17.01
N GLU A 410 -18.75 -0.70 -17.43
CA GLU A 410 -19.76 -1.05 -18.44
C GLU A 410 -19.12 -1.23 -19.81
N LYS A 411 -18.19 -0.35 -20.19
CA LYS A 411 -17.36 -0.48 -21.39
C LYS A 411 -16.66 -1.84 -21.43
N ALA A 412 -15.98 -2.22 -20.35
CA ALA A 412 -15.28 -3.50 -20.23
C ALA A 412 -16.25 -4.69 -20.24
N ALA A 413 -17.37 -4.61 -19.52
CA ALA A 413 -18.38 -5.66 -19.46
C ALA A 413 -19.08 -5.91 -20.80
N ALA A 414 -19.06 -4.94 -21.71
CA ALA A 414 -19.50 -5.05 -23.10
C ALA A 414 -18.44 -5.61 -24.05
N GLY A 415 -17.23 -5.95 -23.56
CA GLY A 415 -16.15 -6.52 -24.36
C GLY A 415 -15.23 -5.48 -25.02
N HIS A 416 -15.36 -4.20 -24.69
CA HIS A 416 -14.44 -3.18 -25.20
C HIS A 416 -13.18 -3.11 -24.36
N GLU A 417 -12.05 -2.88 -25.03
CA GLU A 417 -10.74 -2.84 -24.38
C GLU A 417 -10.57 -1.61 -23.47
N LEU A 418 -9.94 -1.83 -22.32
CA LEU A 418 -9.53 -0.77 -21.41
C LEU A 418 -8.06 -0.42 -21.60
N ASP A 419 -7.73 0.87 -21.58
CA ASP A 419 -6.34 1.32 -21.55
C ASP A 419 -5.73 1.31 -20.13
N GLU A 420 -4.44 1.64 -20.01
CA GLU A 420 -3.72 1.69 -18.73
C GLU A 420 -4.36 2.67 -17.75
N ALA A 421 -4.82 3.83 -18.22
CA ALA A 421 -5.39 4.88 -17.37
C ALA A 421 -6.77 4.48 -16.86
N GLU A 422 -7.61 3.88 -17.70
CA GLU A 422 -8.92 3.34 -17.35
C GLU A 422 -8.80 2.22 -16.31
N ILE A 423 -7.86 1.28 -16.48
CA ILE A 423 -7.64 0.21 -15.50
C ILE A 423 -7.11 0.78 -14.18
N THR A 424 -6.18 1.74 -14.24
CA THR A 424 -5.67 2.43 -13.05
C THR A 424 -6.79 3.15 -12.30
N HIS A 425 -7.70 3.81 -13.02
CA HIS A 425 -8.88 4.47 -12.46
C HIS A 425 -9.79 3.47 -11.74
N LEU A 426 -10.06 2.30 -12.33
CA LEU A 426 -10.86 1.27 -11.65
C LEU A 426 -10.27 0.85 -10.29
N PHE A 427 -8.94 0.79 -10.16
CA PHE A 427 -8.27 0.45 -8.91
C PHE A 427 -8.38 1.54 -7.83
N SER A 428 -8.73 2.77 -8.20
CA SER A 428 -8.99 3.85 -7.23
C SER A 428 -10.35 3.71 -6.54
N ALA A 429 -11.18 2.74 -6.92
CA ALA A 429 -12.49 2.52 -6.32
C ALA A 429 -12.42 2.36 -4.80
N ARG A 430 -13.40 2.95 -4.11
CA ARG A 430 -13.55 2.97 -2.65
C ARG A 430 -15.02 2.82 -2.28
N GLY A 431 -15.30 2.34 -1.07
CA GLY A 431 -16.66 2.25 -0.54
C GLY A 431 -17.64 1.54 -1.49
N PRO A 432 -18.79 2.15 -1.83
CA PRO A 432 -19.81 1.55 -2.70
C PRO A 432 -19.30 1.12 -4.09
N ASP A 433 -18.28 1.80 -4.63
CA ASP A 433 -17.74 1.47 -5.95
C ASP A 433 -17.07 0.09 -5.97
N VAL A 434 -16.50 -0.35 -4.84
CA VAL A 434 -15.90 -1.69 -4.75
C VAL A 434 -16.98 -2.77 -4.90
N GLU A 435 -18.12 -2.59 -4.24
CA GLU A 435 -19.26 -3.51 -4.35
C GLU A 435 -19.85 -3.50 -5.76
N MET A 436 -19.99 -2.31 -6.35
CA MET A 436 -20.44 -2.14 -7.73
C MET A 436 -19.54 -2.90 -8.71
N LEU A 437 -18.22 -2.73 -8.63
CA LEU A 437 -17.28 -3.42 -9.51
C LEU A 437 -17.29 -4.93 -9.29
N CYS A 438 -17.33 -5.40 -8.04
CA CYS A 438 -17.43 -6.83 -7.74
C CYS A 438 -18.73 -7.44 -8.28
N ALA A 439 -19.87 -6.77 -8.13
CA ALA A 439 -21.14 -7.24 -8.65
C ALA A 439 -21.14 -7.31 -10.18
N MET A 440 -20.66 -6.26 -10.86
CA MET A 440 -20.55 -6.25 -12.33
C MET A 440 -19.60 -7.34 -12.84
N ALA A 441 -18.48 -7.56 -12.14
CA ALA A 441 -17.56 -8.63 -12.47
C ALA A 441 -18.17 -10.02 -12.23
N ASP A 442 -18.97 -10.23 -11.18
CA ASP A 442 -19.65 -11.50 -10.93
C ASP A 442 -20.75 -11.78 -11.97
N ASP A 443 -21.49 -10.76 -12.36
CA ASP A 443 -22.48 -10.86 -13.44
C ASP A 443 -21.82 -11.21 -14.77
N LEU A 444 -20.70 -10.54 -15.11
CA LEU A 444 -19.92 -10.88 -16.29
C LEU A 444 -19.37 -12.31 -16.21
N ARG A 445 -18.85 -12.72 -15.05
CA ARG A 445 -18.41 -14.09 -14.81
C ARG A 445 -19.54 -15.09 -15.06
N ARG A 446 -20.75 -14.82 -14.55
CA ARG A 446 -21.91 -15.70 -14.75
C ARG A 446 -22.31 -15.80 -16.22
N ARG A 447 -22.29 -14.69 -16.97
CA ARG A 447 -22.55 -14.70 -18.43
C ARG A 447 -21.52 -15.53 -19.20
N VAL A 448 -20.25 -15.47 -18.80
CA VAL A 448 -19.13 -16.10 -19.53
C VAL A 448 -18.88 -17.56 -19.11
N ARG A 449 -19.08 -17.91 -17.84
CA ARG A 449 -18.72 -19.21 -17.25
C ARG A 449 -19.87 -19.95 -16.56
N GLY A 450 -21.05 -19.33 -16.45
CA GLY A 450 -22.18 -19.89 -15.73
C GLY A 450 -21.98 -19.97 -14.22
N ASP A 451 -22.67 -20.92 -13.60
CA ASP A 451 -22.65 -21.17 -12.15
C ASP A 451 -21.56 -22.15 -11.71
N ALA A 452 -20.84 -22.75 -12.65
CA ALA A 452 -19.74 -23.65 -12.34
C ALA A 452 -18.54 -22.88 -11.76
N ILE A 453 -18.03 -23.36 -10.63
CA ILE A 453 -16.73 -22.97 -10.08
C ILE A 453 -15.82 -24.18 -10.19
N THR A 454 -14.70 -24.00 -10.87
CA THR A 454 -13.77 -25.10 -11.14
C THR A 454 -12.69 -25.20 -10.08
N TYR A 455 -12.12 -26.39 -9.93
CA TYR A 455 -10.86 -26.62 -9.20
C TYR A 455 -10.11 -27.79 -9.84
N VAL A 456 -8.80 -27.89 -9.62
CA VAL A 456 -7.98 -29.02 -10.07
C VAL A 456 -7.48 -29.81 -8.87
N VAL A 457 -7.50 -31.15 -8.96
CA VAL A 457 -6.81 -31.99 -7.99
C VAL A 457 -5.36 -32.09 -8.45
N ASN A 458 -4.47 -31.47 -7.69
CA ASN A 458 -3.06 -31.36 -8.04
C ASN A 458 -2.12 -31.50 -6.83
N ARG A 459 -0.86 -31.75 -7.15
CA ARG A 459 0.25 -31.77 -6.17
C ARG A 459 1.35 -30.83 -6.59
N ASN A 460 1.82 -30.02 -5.66
CA ASN A 460 3.02 -29.22 -5.83
C ASN A 460 4.24 -30.08 -5.49
N ILE A 461 5.16 -30.21 -6.44
CA ILE A 461 6.43 -30.89 -6.24
C ILE A 461 7.54 -29.85 -6.42
N ASN A 462 7.94 -29.27 -5.29
CA ASN A 462 9.14 -28.44 -5.27
C ASN A 462 10.37 -29.33 -5.20
N TYR A 463 11.03 -29.54 -6.34
CA TYR A 463 12.13 -30.50 -6.46
C TYR A 463 13.44 -29.98 -5.87
N THR A 464 13.61 -28.65 -5.73
CA THR A 464 14.70 -28.05 -4.95
C THR A 464 14.33 -26.65 -4.46
N ASN A 465 14.85 -26.24 -3.31
CA ASN A 465 14.77 -24.87 -2.83
C ASN A 465 16.10 -24.09 -3.02
N ILE A 466 17.12 -24.69 -3.64
CA ILE A 466 18.43 -24.06 -3.89
C ILE A 466 18.31 -23.13 -5.10
N CYS A 467 18.77 -21.88 -4.97
CA CYS A 467 18.66 -20.89 -6.04
C CYS A 467 19.88 -19.97 -6.09
N THR A 468 20.37 -19.68 -7.30
CA THR A 468 21.42 -18.69 -7.54
C THR A 468 20.92 -17.24 -7.44
N TYR A 469 19.61 -17.00 -7.61
CA TYR A 469 19.00 -15.67 -7.61
C TYR A 469 18.64 -15.19 -6.20
N LYS A 470 18.73 -13.87 -5.98
CA LYS A 470 18.48 -13.23 -4.68
C LYS A 470 17.24 -12.33 -4.70
N CYS A 471 16.08 -12.93 -4.92
CA CYS A 471 14.80 -12.21 -4.92
C CYS A 471 14.48 -11.63 -3.53
N GLY A 472 14.08 -10.35 -3.48
CA GLY A 472 13.77 -9.65 -2.24
C GLY A 472 12.48 -10.11 -1.55
N PHE A 473 11.59 -10.77 -2.27
CA PHE A 473 10.31 -11.29 -1.75
C PHE A 473 10.33 -12.78 -1.38
N CYS A 474 11.33 -13.54 -1.83
CA CYS A 474 11.29 -15.01 -1.76
C CYS A 474 11.84 -15.54 -0.43
N ALA A 475 10.95 -16.06 0.42
CA ALA A 475 11.31 -16.79 1.64
C ALA A 475 11.73 -18.24 1.38
N PHE A 476 11.30 -18.81 0.25
CA PHE A 476 11.50 -20.21 -0.11
C PHE A 476 12.95 -20.52 -0.52
N SER A 477 13.53 -19.70 -1.40
CA SER A 477 14.85 -19.96 -1.99
C SER A 477 16.02 -19.80 -1.01
N LYS A 478 17.00 -20.71 -1.12
CA LYS A 478 18.22 -20.77 -0.32
C LYS A 478 19.44 -20.53 -1.23
N GLY A 479 20.27 -19.56 -0.87
CA GLY A 479 21.53 -19.29 -1.55
C GLY A 479 22.69 -20.00 -0.86
N ASN A 480 23.87 -20.00 -1.48
CA ASN A 480 25.11 -20.46 -0.84
C ASN A 480 25.53 -19.41 0.21
N GLY A 481 25.16 -19.57 1.49
CA GLY A 481 25.91 -18.93 2.58
C GLY A 481 25.19 -18.28 3.76
N ASP A 482 23.86 -18.34 3.92
CA ASP A 482 23.21 -17.83 5.14
C ASP A 482 22.20 -18.83 5.71
N GLU A 483 22.67 -19.69 6.63
CA GLU A 483 21.87 -20.73 7.31
C GLU A 483 20.95 -20.17 8.41
N ALA A 484 21.20 -18.94 8.88
CA ALA A 484 20.59 -18.44 10.12
C ALA A 484 19.13 -17.98 10.02
N LEU A 485 18.60 -17.75 8.81
CA LEU A 485 17.26 -17.14 8.62
C LEU A 485 16.28 -18.02 7.83
N ARG A 486 16.69 -19.21 7.39
CA ARG A 486 16.02 -19.92 6.31
C ARG A 486 16.20 -21.44 6.44
N GLY A 487 15.10 -22.21 6.35
CA GLY A 487 15.12 -23.68 6.49
C GLY A 487 16.14 -24.41 5.58
N ARG A 488 16.40 -25.69 5.86
CA ARG A 488 17.52 -26.44 5.24
C ARG A 488 17.42 -26.52 3.70
N PRO A 489 18.53 -26.40 2.97
CA PRO A 489 18.56 -26.65 1.53
C PRO A 489 18.26 -28.13 1.25
N TYR A 490 17.56 -28.42 0.15
CA TYR A 490 17.30 -29.78 -0.31
C TYR A 490 17.28 -29.87 -1.84
N ASP A 491 17.48 -31.08 -2.35
CA ASP A 491 17.51 -31.44 -3.77
C ASP A 491 16.91 -32.85 -3.88
N LEU A 492 15.62 -32.95 -4.23
CA LEU A 492 14.86 -34.20 -4.13
C LEU A 492 15.43 -35.28 -5.04
N ASP A 493 15.58 -36.50 -4.50
CA ASP A 493 15.91 -37.66 -5.31
C ASP A 493 14.78 -38.00 -6.28
N GLN A 494 15.15 -38.58 -7.43
CA GLN A 494 14.21 -39.02 -8.46
C GLN A 494 13.16 -40.01 -7.92
N SER A 495 13.56 -40.93 -7.04
CA SER A 495 12.65 -41.88 -6.39
C SER A 495 11.57 -41.20 -5.56
N GLU A 496 11.91 -40.11 -4.86
CA GLU A 496 10.96 -39.33 -4.08
C GLU A 496 10.01 -38.53 -4.99
N ILE A 497 10.51 -38.00 -6.11
CA ILE A 497 9.67 -37.35 -7.12
C ILE A 497 8.65 -38.37 -7.69
N SER A 498 9.12 -39.55 -8.10
CA SER A 498 8.27 -40.63 -8.59
C SER A 498 7.22 -41.06 -7.57
N ARG A 499 7.63 -41.28 -6.32
CA ARG A 499 6.70 -41.62 -5.23
C ARG A 499 5.60 -40.58 -5.09
N ARG A 500 5.95 -39.29 -5.12
CA ARG A 500 4.97 -38.20 -5.00
C ARG A 500 4.01 -38.12 -6.18
N VAL A 501 4.49 -38.39 -7.39
CA VAL A 501 3.68 -38.45 -8.62
C VAL A 501 2.68 -39.59 -8.55
N ILE A 502 3.14 -40.79 -8.19
CA ILE A 502 2.29 -42.00 -8.06
C ILE A 502 1.22 -41.76 -6.99
N GLU A 503 1.62 -41.31 -5.80
CA GLU A 503 0.69 -40.99 -4.71
C GLU A 503 -0.34 -39.92 -5.13
N ALA A 504 0.07 -38.90 -5.89
CA ALA A 504 -0.87 -37.89 -6.38
C ALA A 504 -1.90 -38.50 -7.36
N TRP A 505 -1.43 -39.32 -8.31
CA TRP A 505 -2.29 -40.00 -9.29
C TRP A 505 -3.31 -40.94 -8.63
N GLU A 506 -2.86 -41.72 -7.64
CA GLU A 506 -3.72 -42.62 -6.87
C GLU A 506 -4.77 -41.86 -6.06
N ARG A 507 -4.47 -40.62 -5.67
CA ARG A 507 -5.38 -39.68 -4.98
C ARG A 507 -6.20 -38.81 -5.93
N GLY A 508 -6.35 -39.20 -7.19
CA GLY A 508 -7.24 -38.50 -8.12
C GLY A 508 -6.64 -37.26 -8.78
N ALA A 509 -5.34 -37.00 -8.60
CA ALA A 509 -4.71 -35.84 -9.21
C ALA A 509 -4.61 -36.00 -10.73
N THR A 510 -5.00 -34.95 -11.44
CA THR A 510 -4.85 -34.84 -12.89
C THR A 510 -3.62 -34.04 -13.28
N GLU A 511 -2.96 -33.38 -12.31
CA GLU A 511 -1.82 -32.49 -12.53
C GLU A 511 -0.77 -32.65 -11.43
N VAL A 512 0.50 -32.61 -11.81
CA VAL A 512 1.59 -32.24 -10.92
C VAL A 512 2.21 -30.91 -11.37
N CYS A 513 2.39 -30.00 -10.41
CA CYS A 513 3.05 -28.73 -10.63
C CYS A 513 4.50 -28.81 -10.15
N LEU A 514 5.48 -28.75 -11.07
CA LEU A 514 6.90 -28.82 -10.73
C LEU A 514 7.56 -27.45 -10.84
N GLN A 515 8.11 -26.97 -9.73
CA GLN A 515 8.80 -25.69 -9.63
C GLN A 515 9.96 -25.76 -8.64
N GLY A 516 11.12 -25.23 -9.00
CA GLY A 516 12.29 -25.22 -8.13
C GLY A 516 13.03 -23.89 -8.15
N GLY A 517 14.02 -23.77 -7.25
CA GLY A 517 15.03 -22.74 -7.40
C GLY A 517 15.92 -23.01 -8.62
N ILE A 518 16.59 -21.96 -9.13
CA ILE A 518 17.58 -22.12 -10.20
C ILE A 518 18.86 -22.68 -9.59
N HIS A 519 18.94 -24.00 -9.51
CA HIS A 519 20.05 -24.71 -8.91
C HIS A 519 21.31 -24.55 -9.80
N PRO A 520 22.50 -24.20 -9.25
CA PRO A 520 23.69 -23.88 -10.04
C PRO A 520 24.26 -25.06 -10.86
N ARG A 521 23.94 -26.30 -10.48
CA ARG A 521 24.30 -27.52 -11.21
C ARG A 521 23.27 -27.98 -12.25
N TYR A 522 22.08 -27.39 -12.26
CA TYR A 522 21.03 -27.85 -13.18
C TYR A 522 21.32 -27.30 -14.57
N THR A 523 21.08 -28.11 -15.59
CA THR A 523 21.13 -27.71 -17.00
C THR A 523 19.80 -28.04 -17.66
N GLY A 524 19.64 -27.69 -18.94
CA GLY A 524 18.49 -28.13 -19.73
C GLY A 524 18.24 -29.64 -19.68
N GLU A 525 19.30 -30.46 -19.60
CA GLU A 525 19.18 -31.92 -19.47
C GLU A 525 18.50 -32.34 -18.16
N THR A 526 18.71 -31.60 -17.07
CA THR A 526 18.06 -31.89 -15.79
C THR A 526 16.53 -31.71 -15.91
N TYR A 527 16.08 -30.64 -16.55
CA TYR A 527 14.64 -30.39 -16.74
C TYR A 527 13.99 -31.41 -17.70
N LEU A 528 14.70 -31.82 -18.76
CA LEU A 528 14.26 -32.90 -19.66
C LEU A 528 14.11 -34.22 -18.90
N ALA A 529 15.10 -34.58 -18.09
CA ALA A 529 15.07 -35.80 -17.28
C ALA A 529 13.93 -35.78 -16.26
N LEU A 530 13.66 -34.64 -15.61
CA LEU A 530 12.54 -34.49 -14.67
C LEU A 530 11.19 -34.73 -15.35
N ALA A 531 10.95 -34.15 -16.53
CA ALA A 531 9.72 -34.37 -17.28
C ALA A 531 9.54 -35.85 -17.68
N ALA A 532 10.60 -36.47 -18.21
CA ALA A 532 10.58 -37.88 -18.59
C ALA A 532 10.33 -38.80 -17.37
N HIS A 533 10.90 -38.46 -16.21
CA HIS A 533 10.74 -39.25 -14.99
C HIS A 533 9.30 -39.21 -14.47
N VAL A 534 8.65 -38.04 -14.51
CA VAL A 534 7.22 -37.92 -14.13
C VAL A 534 6.34 -38.75 -15.06
N LYS A 535 6.56 -38.70 -16.38
CA LYS A 535 5.81 -39.55 -17.34
C LYS A 535 6.08 -41.04 -17.15
N ALA A 536 7.31 -41.43 -16.82
CA ALA A 536 7.62 -42.82 -16.53
C ALA A 536 6.89 -43.33 -15.27
N ALA A 537 6.78 -42.48 -14.24
CA ALA A 537 6.10 -42.83 -12.99
C ALA A 537 4.57 -42.92 -13.14
N ALA A 538 3.97 -41.99 -13.90
CA ALA A 538 2.54 -41.99 -14.20
C ALA A 538 2.29 -41.43 -15.62
N PRO A 539 2.18 -42.28 -16.66
CA PRO A 539 2.06 -41.82 -18.06
C PRO A 539 0.87 -40.90 -18.32
N GLY A 540 -0.23 -41.07 -17.57
CA GLY A 540 -1.43 -40.25 -17.69
C GLY A 540 -1.37 -38.92 -16.92
N MET A 541 -0.33 -38.66 -16.14
CA MET A 541 -0.23 -37.44 -15.33
C MET A 541 0.11 -36.23 -16.20
N HIS A 542 -0.63 -35.12 -16.04
CA HIS A 542 -0.33 -33.86 -16.70
C HIS A 542 0.82 -33.13 -15.99
N ILE A 543 1.80 -32.69 -16.75
CA ILE A 543 2.98 -31.98 -16.26
C ILE A 543 2.80 -30.48 -16.49
N HIS A 544 2.52 -29.76 -15.40
CA HIS A 544 2.51 -28.30 -15.36
C HIS A 544 3.82 -27.81 -14.73
N ALA A 545 4.85 -27.56 -15.53
CA ALA A 545 6.20 -27.39 -14.99
C ALA A 545 7.01 -26.29 -15.65
N PHE A 546 7.97 -25.79 -14.86
CA PHE A 546 9.01 -24.83 -15.23
C PHE A 546 8.48 -23.43 -15.57
N SER A 547 8.83 -22.47 -14.72
CA SER A 547 8.64 -21.05 -14.98
C SER A 547 9.41 -20.60 -16.23
N PRO A 548 9.02 -19.47 -16.85
CA PRO A 548 9.79 -18.85 -17.93
C PRO A 548 11.27 -18.63 -17.60
N LEU A 549 11.62 -18.40 -16.32
CA LEU A 549 13.01 -18.30 -15.89
C LEU A 549 13.74 -19.66 -15.97
N GLU A 550 13.11 -20.76 -15.56
CA GLU A 550 13.66 -22.11 -15.70
C GLU A 550 13.81 -22.49 -17.17
N ILE A 551 12.85 -22.14 -18.03
CA ILE A 551 12.93 -22.36 -19.49
C ILE A 551 14.11 -21.61 -20.10
N HIS A 552 14.26 -20.32 -19.77
CA HIS A 552 15.39 -19.53 -20.25
C HIS A 552 16.73 -20.10 -19.75
N HIS A 553 16.82 -20.47 -18.47
CA HIS A 553 18.02 -21.07 -17.90
C HIS A 553 18.37 -22.40 -18.58
N GLY A 554 17.39 -23.29 -18.80
CA GLY A 554 17.59 -24.57 -19.47
C GLY A 554 18.08 -24.41 -20.91
N ALA A 555 17.49 -23.50 -21.68
CA ALA A 555 17.92 -23.20 -23.04
C ALA A 555 19.36 -22.65 -23.09
N SER A 556 19.66 -21.65 -22.24
CA SER A 556 20.97 -21.00 -22.16
C SER A 556 22.08 -21.97 -21.76
N THR A 557 21.84 -22.85 -20.77
CA THR A 557 22.85 -23.84 -20.31
C THR A 557 23.16 -24.92 -21.36
N LEU A 558 22.28 -25.15 -22.33
CA LEU A 558 22.52 -26.05 -23.46
C LEU A 558 23.02 -25.33 -24.72
N GLY A 559 23.13 -24.00 -24.70
CA GLY A 559 23.50 -23.22 -25.89
C GLY A 559 22.48 -23.30 -27.02
N VAL A 560 21.19 -23.51 -26.72
CA VAL A 560 20.11 -23.61 -27.71
C VAL A 560 19.11 -22.47 -27.55
N SER A 561 18.29 -22.23 -28.58
CA SER A 561 17.21 -21.24 -28.50
C SER A 561 16.06 -21.73 -27.60
N VAL A 562 15.31 -20.80 -27.02
CA VAL A 562 14.11 -21.11 -26.21
C VAL A 562 13.10 -21.96 -27.00
N PRO A 563 12.74 -21.67 -28.26
CA PRO A 563 11.87 -22.52 -29.06
C PRO A 563 12.37 -23.97 -29.22
N GLU A 564 13.67 -24.15 -29.48
CA GLU A 564 14.26 -25.49 -29.61
C GLU A 564 14.22 -26.25 -28.28
N PHE A 565 14.51 -25.59 -27.16
CA PHE A 565 14.44 -26.22 -25.84
C PHE A 565 13.00 -26.61 -25.48
N LEU A 566 12.01 -25.74 -25.76
CA LEU A 566 10.59 -26.03 -25.58
C LEU A 566 10.15 -27.24 -26.40
N ARG A 567 10.62 -27.39 -27.64
CA ARG A 567 10.34 -28.56 -28.49
C ARG A 567 10.88 -29.84 -27.86
N ARG A 568 12.10 -29.80 -27.30
CA ARG A 568 12.69 -30.95 -26.57
C ARG A 568 11.90 -31.29 -25.32
N LEU A 569 11.47 -30.30 -24.55
CA LEU A 569 10.61 -30.50 -23.37
C LEU A 569 9.27 -31.14 -23.73
N LYS A 570 8.66 -30.73 -24.85
CA LYS A 570 7.43 -31.33 -25.36
C LYS A 570 7.60 -32.81 -25.67
N VAL A 571 8.72 -33.18 -26.32
CA VAL A 571 9.08 -34.58 -26.59
C VAL A 571 9.35 -35.35 -25.29
N ALA A 572 9.95 -34.72 -24.30
CA ALA A 572 10.18 -35.32 -22.97
C ALA A 572 8.89 -35.47 -22.13
N GLY A 573 7.76 -34.94 -22.59
CA GLY A 573 6.45 -35.10 -21.98
C GLY A 573 5.93 -33.90 -21.19
N LEU A 574 6.56 -32.71 -21.29
CA LEU A 574 5.98 -31.50 -20.72
C LEU A 574 4.67 -31.15 -21.43
N ASP A 575 3.61 -30.84 -20.66
CA ASP A 575 2.30 -30.54 -21.23
C ASP A 575 1.98 -29.04 -21.22
N THR A 576 2.28 -28.33 -20.12
CA THR A 576 1.99 -26.88 -19.95
C THR A 576 3.01 -26.20 -19.04
N LEU A 577 3.07 -24.86 -19.09
CA LEU A 577 4.00 -24.08 -18.25
C LEU A 577 3.25 -23.16 -17.28
N PRO A 578 3.69 -23.05 -16.01
CA PRO A 578 3.20 -22.03 -15.10
C PRO A 578 3.69 -20.64 -15.50
N GLY A 579 2.81 -19.64 -15.43
CA GLY A 579 3.13 -18.22 -15.63
C GLY A 579 3.87 -17.56 -14.48
N THR A 580 4.59 -18.31 -13.66
CA THR A 580 5.35 -17.77 -12.52
C THR A 580 6.58 -16.99 -13.01
N ALA A 581 7.36 -16.40 -12.10
CA ALA A 581 8.45 -15.47 -12.40
C ALA A 581 8.03 -14.16 -13.11
N ALA A 582 6.73 -13.98 -13.36
CA ALA A 582 6.14 -12.72 -13.82
C ALA A 582 6.24 -11.66 -12.72
N GLU A 583 5.94 -12.01 -11.46
CA GLU A 583 5.83 -11.08 -10.33
C GLU A 583 4.94 -9.87 -10.70
N ILE A 584 5.56 -8.75 -11.10
CA ILE A 584 4.95 -7.68 -11.89
C ILE A 584 5.74 -7.53 -13.21
N LEU A 585 5.02 -7.39 -14.32
CA LEU A 585 5.55 -7.10 -15.65
C LEU A 585 5.67 -5.57 -15.81
N ASP A 586 6.51 -4.97 -14.96
CA ASP A 586 6.87 -3.56 -14.98
C ASP A 586 8.29 -3.44 -14.44
N ASP A 587 9.22 -2.93 -15.27
CA ASP A 587 10.64 -2.97 -14.97
C ASP A 587 11.05 -2.02 -13.81
N GLU A 588 10.25 -1.00 -13.48
CA GLU A 588 10.48 -0.16 -12.28
C GLU A 588 10.35 -1.01 -11.01
N VAL A 589 9.34 -1.87 -10.96
CA VAL A 589 9.11 -2.78 -9.83
C VAL A 589 10.14 -3.90 -9.79
N ARG A 590 10.50 -4.46 -10.96
CA ARG A 590 11.48 -5.55 -11.06
C ARG A 590 12.88 -5.11 -10.62
N ALA A 591 13.28 -3.87 -10.93
CA ALA A 591 14.54 -3.30 -10.46
C ALA A 591 14.68 -3.30 -8.93
N ILE A 592 13.55 -3.22 -8.21
CA ILE A 592 13.51 -3.24 -6.75
C ILE A 592 13.46 -4.68 -6.21
N LEU A 593 12.63 -5.54 -6.82
CA LEU A 593 12.32 -6.88 -6.27
C LEU A 593 13.29 -7.98 -6.69
N CYS A 594 13.71 -7.98 -7.95
CA CYS A 594 14.43 -9.07 -8.59
C CYS A 594 15.22 -8.61 -9.82
N PRO A 595 16.18 -7.67 -9.64
CA PRO A 595 16.92 -7.07 -10.77
C PRO A 595 17.71 -8.09 -11.61
N ASP A 596 18.09 -9.21 -11.00
CA ASP A 596 18.88 -10.24 -11.68
C ASP A 596 18.03 -11.19 -12.55
N LYS A 597 16.69 -11.22 -12.39
CA LYS A 597 15.77 -12.09 -13.16
C LYS A 597 15.55 -11.55 -14.59
N LEU A 598 14.79 -12.29 -15.40
CA LEU A 598 14.28 -11.82 -16.71
C LEU A 598 13.64 -10.43 -16.56
N ASN A 599 13.80 -9.54 -17.53
CA ASN A 599 12.97 -8.33 -17.63
C ASN A 599 11.58 -8.63 -18.23
N THR A 600 10.72 -7.61 -18.32
CA THR A 600 9.35 -7.76 -18.84
C THR A 600 9.34 -8.31 -20.27
N ALA A 601 10.15 -7.75 -21.17
CA ALA A 601 10.21 -8.19 -22.56
C ALA A 601 10.70 -9.64 -22.72
N GLN A 602 11.71 -10.04 -21.95
CA GLN A 602 12.23 -11.41 -21.94
C GLN A 602 11.19 -12.41 -21.44
N TRP A 603 10.44 -12.08 -20.38
CA TRP A 603 9.37 -12.94 -19.89
C TRP A 603 8.28 -13.13 -20.95
N LEU A 604 7.84 -12.04 -21.59
CA LEU A 604 6.84 -12.07 -22.66
C LEU A 604 7.32 -12.89 -23.86
N GLU A 605 8.61 -12.80 -24.23
CA GLU A 605 9.16 -13.57 -25.35
C GLU A 605 9.22 -15.07 -25.06
N VAL A 606 9.59 -15.47 -23.84
CA VAL A 606 9.59 -16.90 -23.47
C VAL A 606 8.18 -17.48 -23.51
N VAL A 607 7.19 -16.78 -22.95
CA VAL A 607 5.80 -17.24 -22.93
C VAL A 607 5.19 -17.23 -24.33
N GLY A 608 5.42 -16.16 -25.11
CA GLY A 608 5.01 -16.10 -26.51
C GLY A 608 5.61 -17.23 -27.35
N SER A 609 6.89 -17.55 -27.12
CA SER A 609 7.55 -18.69 -27.76
C SER A 609 6.92 -20.03 -27.34
N ALA A 610 6.55 -20.21 -26.07
CA ALA A 610 5.83 -21.39 -25.61
C ALA A 610 4.48 -21.55 -26.33
N HIS A 611 3.70 -20.47 -26.44
CA HIS A 611 2.42 -20.49 -27.15
C HIS A 611 2.57 -20.84 -28.63
N ARG A 612 3.61 -20.30 -29.31
CA ARG A 612 3.92 -20.63 -30.71
C ARG A 612 4.33 -22.09 -30.91
N GLN A 613 4.90 -22.74 -29.90
CA GLN A 613 5.19 -24.18 -29.88
C GLN A 613 3.98 -25.04 -29.47
N GLY A 614 2.82 -24.42 -29.29
CA GLY A 614 1.56 -25.07 -28.95
C GLY A 614 1.45 -25.46 -27.48
N PHE A 615 2.22 -24.85 -26.58
CA PHE A 615 1.98 -24.97 -25.15
C PHE A 615 0.84 -24.04 -24.72
N LYS A 616 0.08 -24.48 -23.72
CA LYS A 616 -0.74 -23.59 -22.90
C LYS A 616 0.03 -23.16 -21.66
N THR A 617 -0.23 -21.95 -21.18
CA THR A 617 0.39 -21.42 -19.97
C THR A 617 -0.63 -20.71 -19.08
N THR A 618 -0.26 -20.49 -17.82
CA THR A 618 -1.02 -19.58 -16.94
C THR A 618 -0.39 -18.18 -16.98
N ALA A 619 -1.12 -17.16 -16.54
CA ALA A 619 -0.57 -15.83 -16.27
C ALA A 619 -0.72 -15.52 -14.78
N THR A 620 0.35 -15.09 -14.11
CA THR A 620 0.31 -14.80 -12.67
C THR A 620 0.70 -13.36 -12.38
N ILE A 621 0.12 -12.78 -11.32
CA ILE A 621 0.54 -11.48 -10.78
C ILE A 621 0.78 -11.62 -9.28
N MET A 622 2.00 -11.32 -8.81
CA MET A 622 2.25 -11.17 -7.38
C MET A 622 2.14 -9.69 -7.04
N PHE A 623 1.18 -9.31 -6.21
CA PHE A 623 0.85 -7.91 -5.99
C PHE A 623 0.72 -7.53 -4.51
N GLY A 624 0.86 -6.24 -4.23
CA GLY A 624 0.68 -5.65 -2.90
C GLY A 624 1.97 -5.50 -2.07
N HIS A 625 3.11 -5.42 -2.75
CA HIS A 625 4.42 -5.15 -2.17
C HIS A 625 4.83 -3.68 -2.36
N VAL A 626 5.82 -3.39 -3.21
CA VAL A 626 6.28 -2.04 -3.59
C VAL A 626 5.52 -1.44 -4.79
N ASP A 627 4.58 -2.19 -5.33
CA ASP A 627 3.82 -1.87 -6.54
C ASP A 627 2.62 -0.95 -6.25
N ARG A 628 2.18 -0.26 -7.31
CA ARG A 628 1.09 0.72 -7.34
C ARG A 628 0.06 0.30 -8.39
N PRO A 629 -1.17 0.82 -8.35
CA PRO A 629 -2.22 0.51 -9.33
C PRO A 629 -1.80 0.63 -10.81
N VAL A 630 -0.98 1.62 -11.15
CA VAL A 630 -0.47 1.79 -12.52
C VAL A 630 0.39 0.60 -12.98
N HIS A 631 1.17 -0.01 -12.09
CA HIS A 631 1.97 -1.20 -12.42
C HIS A 631 1.07 -2.43 -12.60
N TRP A 632 -0.04 -2.51 -11.86
CA TRP A 632 -1.06 -3.56 -12.05
C TRP A 632 -1.75 -3.42 -13.39
N ALA A 633 -2.12 -2.20 -13.77
CA ALA A 633 -2.73 -1.90 -15.05
C ALA A 633 -1.83 -2.31 -16.22
N ARG A 634 -0.55 -1.89 -16.20
CA ARG A 634 0.45 -2.30 -17.21
C ARG A 634 0.60 -3.81 -17.31
N HIS A 635 0.68 -4.50 -16.18
CA HIS A 635 0.73 -5.96 -16.15
C HIS A 635 -0.48 -6.56 -16.87
N LEU A 636 -1.70 -6.13 -16.54
CA LEU A 636 -2.94 -6.64 -17.16
C LEU A 636 -2.97 -6.36 -18.66
N VAL A 637 -2.52 -5.18 -19.10
CA VAL A 637 -2.39 -4.83 -20.53
C VAL A 637 -1.41 -5.77 -21.22
N HIS A 638 -0.21 -5.99 -20.67
CA HIS A 638 0.77 -6.90 -21.26
C HIS A 638 0.25 -8.33 -21.41
N ILE A 639 -0.45 -8.85 -20.38
CA ILE A 639 -1.07 -10.17 -20.44
C ILE A 639 -2.17 -10.22 -21.52
N ARG A 640 -3.05 -9.21 -21.58
CA ARG A 640 -4.11 -9.13 -22.60
C ARG A 640 -3.54 -9.09 -24.01
N GLU A 641 -2.55 -8.23 -24.27
CA GLU A 641 -1.98 -8.09 -25.61
C GLU A 641 -1.28 -9.37 -26.06
N LEU A 642 -0.53 -10.03 -25.17
CA LEU A 642 0.06 -11.33 -25.51
C LEU A 642 -1.02 -12.40 -25.75
N GLN A 643 -2.11 -12.39 -24.97
CA GLN A 643 -3.23 -13.30 -25.21
C GLN A 643 -3.89 -13.07 -26.56
N LYS A 644 -4.12 -11.81 -26.96
CA LYS A 644 -4.67 -11.47 -28.28
C LYS A 644 -3.80 -12.00 -29.42
N GLN A 645 -2.49 -11.94 -29.25
CA GLN A 645 -1.53 -12.40 -30.25
C GLN A 645 -1.44 -13.92 -30.35
N THR A 646 -1.63 -14.65 -29.25
CA THR A 646 -1.20 -16.06 -29.16
C THR A 646 -2.26 -17.05 -28.66
N GLY A 647 -3.29 -16.58 -27.92
CA GLY A 647 -4.38 -17.41 -27.38
C GLY A 647 -3.94 -18.53 -26.45
N GLY A 648 -2.74 -18.44 -25.88
CA GLY A 648 -2.09 -19.54 -25.15
C GLY A 648 -2.35 -19.54 -23.64
N PHE A 649 -2.82 -18.44 -23.05
CA PHE A 649 -3.17 -18.42 -21.64
C PHE A 649 -4.49 -19.15 -21.38
N THR A 650 -4.48 -20.04 -20.38
CA THR A 650 -5.68 -20.73 -19.87
C THR A 650 -6.39 -19.94 -18.77
N GLU A 651 -5.64 -19.21 -17.95
CA GLU A 651 -6.16 -18.43 -16.84
C GLU A 651 -5.23 -17.30 -16.38
N PHE A 652 -5.82 -16.40 -15.60
CA PHE A 652 -5.10 -15.41 -14.81
C PHE A 652 -5.18 -15.75 -13.31
N VAL A 653 -4.05 -15.65 -12.62
CA VAL A 653 -3.89 -16.05 -11.21
C VAL A 653 -3.34 -14.89 -10.38
N PRO A 654 -4.21 -14.14 -9.68
CA PRO A 654 -3.81 -13.18 -8.66
C PRO A 654 -3.17 -13.86 -7.44
N LEU A 655 -1.98 -13.42 -7.06
CA LEU A 655 -1.19 -13.93 -5.95
C LEU A 655 -0.88 -12.80 -4.95
N PRO A 656 -1.74 -12.58 -3.94
CA PRO A 656 -1.44 -11.62 -2.88
C PRO A 656 -0.08 -11.88 -2.21
N PHE A 657 0.71 -10.82 -2.03
CA PHE A 657 2.01 -10.89 -1.39
C PHE A 657 1.88 -11.22 0.11
N ILE A 658 2.62 -12.23 0.57
CA ILE A 658 2.75 -12.62 1.98
C ILE A 658 4.07 -12.07 2.49
N HIS A 659 4.02 -11.15 3.45
CA HIS A 659 5.18 -10.38 3.88
C HIS A 659 5.98 -11.00 5.04
N MET A 660 5.44 -11.94 5.82
CA MET A 660 5.96 -12.24 7.17
C MET A 660 7.41 -12.71 7.16
N GLU A 661 7.75 -13.60 6.22
CA GLU A 661 9.11 -14.14 6.06
C GLU A 661 9.85 -13.58 4.83
N ALA A 662 9.27 -12.58 4.16
CA ALA A 662 9.86 -12.01 2.96
C ALA A 662 11.08 -11.13 3.30
N PRO A 663 12.27 -11.35 2.70
CA PRO A 663 13.50 -10.66 3.10
C PRO A 663 13.44 -9.13 3.06
N MET A 664 12.80 -8.54 2.06
CA MET A 664 12.62 -7.09 1.96
C MET A 664 11.60 -6.56 2.96
N ALA A 665 10.57 -7.34 3.30
CA ALA A 665 9.58 -6.96 4.30
C ALA A 665 10.21 -6.93 5.70
N LEU A 666 11.04 -7.93 6.03
CA LEU A 666 11.83 -7.96 7.27
C LEU A 666 12.78 -6.76 7.40
N ARG A 667 13.25 -6.24 6.26
CA ARG A 667 14.05 -5.00 6.18
C ARG A 667 13.20 -3.72 6.10
N GLY A 668 11.87 -3.83 6.19
CA GLY A 668 10.96 -2.69 6.16
C GLY A 668 10.86 -1.98 4.81
N ARG A 669 11.11 -2.67 3.70
CA ARG A 669 11.15 -2.10 2.34
C ARG A 669 9.93 -2.45 1.48
N THR A 670 8.90 -3.07 2.05
CA THR A 670 7.66 -3.41 1.35
C THR A 670 6.45 -3.09 2.22
N ARG A 671 5.27 -3.00 1.60
CA ARG A 671 4.00 -3.07 2.33
C ARG A 671 3.79 -4.44 2.97
N LYS A 672 2.78 -4.55 3.83
CA LYS A 672 2.34 -5.79 4.48
C LYS A 672 1.56 -6.75 3.57
N GLY A 673 1.68 -6.61 2.25
CA GLY A 673 0.75 -7.24 1.31
C GLY A 673 -0.46 -6.34 1.03
N PRO A 674 -1.28 -6.71 0.05
CA PRO A 674 -2.50 -5.97 -0.26
C PRO A 674 -3.51 -6.04 0.89
N ASN A 675 -4.37 -5.04 1.01
CA ASN A 675 -5.53 -5.09 1.92
C ASN A 675 -6.73 -5.81 1.26
N LEU A 676 -7.82 -6.04 2.00
CA LEU A 676 -8.96 -6.79 1.46
C LEU A 676 -9.59 -6.10 0.24
N ARG A 677 -9.67 -4.77 0.26
CA ARG A 677 -10.18 -3.95 -0.85
C ARG A 677 -9.38 -4.21 -2.12
N GLU A 678 -8.05 -4.14 -2.04
CA GLU A 678 -7.14 -4.36 -3.17
C GLU A 678 -7.23 -5.78 -3.72
N VAL A 679 -7.37 -6.79 -2.85
CA VAL A 679 -7.56 -8.18 -3.27
C VAL A 679 -8.85 -8.32 -4.08
N ARG A 680 -9.96 -7.78 -3.59
CA ARG A 680 -11.26 -7.86 -4.29
C ARG A 680 -11.22 -7.11 -5.62
N LEU A 681 -10.65 -5.91 -5.64
CA LEU A 681 -10.48 -5.12 -6.86
C LEU A 681 -9.59 -5.83 -7.88
N MET A 682 -8.48 -6.46 -7.47
CA MET A 682 -7.63 -7.22 -8.40
C MET A 682 -8.40 -8.32 -9.12
N HIS A 683 -9.26 -9.09 -8.43
CA HIS A 683 -10.04 -10.15 -9.07
C HIS A 683 -11.16 -9.58 -9.97
N ALA A 684 -11.89 -8.58 -9.49
CA ALA A 684 -12.98 -7.95 -10.24
C ALA A 684 -12.48 -7.24 -11.51
N ILE A 685 -11.40 -6.47 -11.38
CA ILE A 685 -10.81 -5.73 -12.49
C ILE A 685 -10.09 -6.68 -13.46
N ALA A 686 -9.43 -7.75 -12.99
CA ALA A 686 -8.89 -8.76 -13.91
C ALA A 686 -9.98 -9.41 -14.77
N ARG A 687 -11.14 -9.72 -14.19
CA ARG A 687 -12.32 -10.20 -14.94
C ARG A 687 -12.77 -9.21 -16.00
N LEU A 688 -12.86 -7.92 -15.66
CA LEU A 688 -13.30 -6.87 -16.57
C LEU A 688 -12.25 -6.58 -17.67
N ALA A 689 -11.00 -6.33 -17.28
CA ALA A 689 -9.93 -5.86 -18.15
C ALA A 689 -9.38 -6.94 -19.11
N LEU A 690 -9.49 -8.22 -18.75
CA LEU A 690 -9.04 -9.34 -19.59
C LEU A 690 -10.16 -9.97 -20.42
N HIS A 691 -11.42 -9.56 -20.23
CA HIS A 691 -12.54 -9.98 -21.08
C HIS A 691 -12.44 -9.32 -22.48
N PRO A 692 -12.74 -10.03 -23.57
CA PRO A 692 -13.19 -11.44 -23.65
C PRO A 692 -12.08 -12.48 -23.74
N HIS A 693 -10.81 -12.08 -23.72
CA HIS A 693 -9.67 -12.92 -24.12
C HIS A 693 -9.24 -13.97 -23.08
N ILE A 694 -9.35 -13.67 -21.78
CA ILE A 694 -9.08 -14.63 -20.70
C ILE A 694 -10.34 -14.76 -19.85
N THR A 695 -10.95 -15.94 -19.89
CA THR A 695 -12.25 -16.18 -19.24
C THR A 695 -12.13 -16.85 -17.88
N SER A 696 -10.97 -17.40 -17.51
CA SER A 696 -10.76 -18.00 -16.20
C SER A 696 -9.90 -17.12 -15.29
N ILE A 697 -10.45 -16.76 -14.13
CA ILE A 697 -9.75 -16.03 -13.07
C ILE A 697 -9.74 -16.92 -11.82
N GLN A 698 -8.54 -17.29 -11.38
CA GLN A 698 -8.31 -18.17 -10.24
C GLN A 698 -8.20 -17.39 -8.92
N THR A 699 -8.49 -18.05 -7.81
CA THR A 699 -8.23 -17.56 -6.44
C THR A 699 -7.18 -18.42 -5.73
N SER A 700 -6.56 -17.90 -4.67
CA SER A 700 -5.54 -18.62 -3.91
C SER A 700 -5.94 -18.80 -2.45
N TRP A 701 -6.56 -19.94 -2.13
CA TRP A 701 -7.03 -20.25 -0.78
C TRP A 701 -5.91 -20.35 0.26
N VAL A 702 -4.70 -20.73 -0.15
CA VAL A 702 -3.51 -20.75 0.73
C VAL A 702 -3.02 -19.35 1.13
N LYS A 703 -3.47 -18.31 0.44
CA LYS A 703 -3.15 -16.90 0.73
C LYS A 703 -4.31 -16.16 1.40
N LEU A 704 -5.54 -16.53 1.07
CA LEU A 704 -6.75 -15.79 1.45
C LEU A 704 -7.60 -16.50 2.51
N GLY A 705 -7.39 -17.81 2.70
CA GLY A 705 -8.30 -18.67 3.46
C GLY A 705 -9.69 -18.78 2.79
N SER A 706 -10.56 -19.64 3.34
CA SER A 706 -11.90 -19.88 2.79
C SER A 706 -12.75 -18.62 2.71
N ALA A 707 -12.68 -17.75 3.71
CA ALA A 707 -13.43 -16.50 3.76
C ALA A 707 -13.02 -15.53 2.63
N GLY A 708 -11.71 -15.32 2.42
CA GLY A 708 -11.23 -14.42 1.38
C GLY A 708 -11.49 -14.94 -0.04
N VAL A 709 -11.36 -16.25 -0.28
CA VAL A 709 -11.70 -16.81 -1.60
C VAL A 709 -13.20 -16.74 -1.88
N SER A 710 -14.07 -16.95 -0.89
CA SER A 710 -15.53 -16.77 -1.07
C SER A 710 -15.88 -15.38 -1.58
N LEU A 711 -15.28 -14.34 -1.00
CA LEU A 711 -15.47 -12.95 -1.46
C LEU A 711 -15.00 -12.75 -2.90
N CYS A 712 -13.90 -13.40 -3.32
CA CYS A 712 -13.39 -13.29 -4.68
C CYS A 712 -14.25 -14.07 -5.70
N LEU A 713 -14.78 -15.24 -5.32
CA LEU A 713 -15.70 -16.05 -6.14
C LEU A 713 -17.08 -15.38 -6.33
N GLN A 714 -17.46 -14.50 -5.40
CA GLN A 714 -18.60 -13.60 -5.50
C GLN A 714 -18.27 -12.26 -6.18
N GLY A 715 -17.02 -12.07 -6.64
CA GLY A 715 -16.49 -10.83 -7.19
C GLY A 715 -15.82 -10.98 -8.56
N GLY A 716 -16.18 -12.02 -9.33
CA GLY A 716 -15.72 -12.21 -10.71
C GLY A 716 -14.75 -13.37 -10.94
N ALA A 717 -14.22 -14.00 -9.87
CA ALA A 717 -13.44 -15.23 -10.00
C ALA A 717 -14.35 -16.46 -10.26
N ASN A 718 -13.81 -17.46 -10.95
CA ASN A 718 -14.55 -18.69 -11.31
C ASN A 718 -13.75 -19.97 -11.06
N ASP A 719 -12.58 -19.87 -10.44
CA ASP A 719 -11.70 -21.01 -10.18
C ASP A 719 -11.11 -20.91 -8.77
N LEU A 720 -11.26 -21.98 -8.00
CA LEU A 720 -10.76 -22.10 -6.62
C LEU A 720 -9.28 -22.52 -6.56
N GLY A 721 -8.69 -22.90 -7.69
CA GLY A 721 -7.32 -23.33 -7.84
C GLY A 721 -7.14 -24.82 -7.59
N GLY A 722 -5.95 -25.17 -7.11
CA GLY A 722 -5.54 -26.55 -6.86
C GLY A 722 -5.84 -27.04 -5.45
N THR A 723 -5.93 -28.35 -5.25
CA THR A 723 -5.89 -28.99 -3.91
C THR A 723 -4.53 -28.79 -3.24
N LEU A 724 -3.49 -28.54 -4.05
CA LEU A 724 -2.12 -28.17 -3.64
C LEU A 724 -1.51 -29.11 -2.60
N MET A 725 -1.62 -30.43 -2.82
CA MET A 725 -1.02 -31.41 -1.90
C MET A 725 0.44 -31.02 -1.59
N ASN A 726 0.74 -30.75 -0.31
CA ASN A 726 2.03 -30.28 0.19
C ASN A 726 2.45 -28.86 -0.22
N GLU A 727 1.56 -27.86 -0.17
CA GLU A 727 1.94 -26.47 -0.45
C GLU A 727 3.01 -25.92 0.52
N SER A 728 4.24 -25.76 0.03
CA SER A 728 5.40 -25.45 0.86
C SER A 728 5.89 -24.00 0.72
N ILE A 729 5.60 -23.32 -0.40
CA ILE A 729 6.09 -21.96 -0.68
C ILE A 729 5.34 -20.95 0.20
N SER A 730 4.01 -20.97 0.15
CA SER A 730 3.18 -20.06 0.95
C SER A 730 3.36 -20.32 2.46
N ARG A 731 3.59 -21.59 2.83
CA ARG A 731 3.93 -22.00 4.21
C ARG A 731 5.27 -21.41 4.65
N ALA A 732 6.29 -21.49 3.81
CA ALA A 732 7.59 -20.88 4.07
C ALA A 732 7.54 -19.35 4.12
N ALA A 733 6.56 -18.72 3.46
CA ALA A 733 6.34 -17.28 3.54
C ALA A 733 5.59 -16.83 4.81
N GLY A 734 5.02 -17.77 5.58
CA GLY A 734 4.34 -17.50 6.86
C GLY A 734 2.82 -17.69 6.87
N THR A 735 2.21 -18.31 5.85
CA THR A 735 0.75 -18.54 5.88
C THR A 735 0.31 -19.43 7.05
N GLN A 736 -0.82 -19.06 7.65
CA GLN A 736 -1.54 -19.83 8.68
C GLN A 736 -2.56 -20.81 8.05
N HIS A 737 -2.78 -20.73 6.75
CA HIS A 737 -3.71 -21.61 6.03
C HIS A 737 -3.09 -22.99 5.76
N GLY A 738 -3.95 -23.98 5.48
CA GLY A 738 -3.57 -25.38 5.29
C GLY A 738 -2.61 -25.61 4.12
N GLN A 739 -2.05 -26.82 4.06
CA GLN A 739 -1.15 -27.29 3.00
C GLN A 739 -1.82 -28.26 2.02
N GLU A 740 -3.12 -28.49 2.19
CA GLU A 740 -4.00 -29.25 1.30
C GLU A 740 -5.45 -28.82 1.58
N MET A 741 -6.26 -28.67 0.53
CA MET A 741 -7.71 -28.55 0.63
C MET A 741 -8.32 -29.66 -0.25
N PRO A 742 -8.85 -30.75 0.34
CA PRO A 742 -9.34 -31.89 -0.43
C PRO A 742 -10.64 -31.55 -1.19
N PRO A 743 -11.00 -32.35 -2.22
CA PRO A 743 -12.17 -32.11 -3.05
C PRO A 743 -13.48 -31.90 -2.27
N GLU A 744 -13.70 -32.63 -1.17
CA GLU A 744 -14.91 -32.48 -0.35
C GLU A 744 -15.01 -31.10 0.31
N ALA A 745 -13.88 -30.55 0.75
CA ALA A 745 -13.83 -29.21 1.34
C ALA A 745 -14.04 -28.13 0.28
N MET A 746 -13.50 -28.35 -0.93
CA MET A 746 -13.73 -27.47 -2.09
C MET A 746 -15.20 -27.48 -2.53
N ASP A 747 -15.78 -28.68 -2.67
CA ASP A 747 -17.20 -28.87 -2.99
C ASP A 747 -18.07 -28.18 -1.95
N ALA A 748 -17.83 -28.40 -0.66
CA ALA A 748 -18.60 -27.79 0.42
C ALA A 748 -18.53 -26.25 0.39
N LEU A 749 -17.35 -25.69 0.14
CA LEU A 749 -17.16 -24.25 0.00
C LEU A 749 -17.95 -23.70 -1.19
N ILE A 750 -17.83 -24.33 -2.36
CA ILE A 750 -18.51 -23.89 -3.59
C ILE A 750 -20.04 -23.99 -3.42
N LEU A 751 -20.53 -25.09 -2.86
CA LEU A 751 -21.96 -25.31 -2.58
C LEU A 751 -22.49 -24.28 -1.58
N SER A 752 -21.71 -23.88 -0.57
CA SER A 752 -22.11 -22.83 0.39
C SER A 752 -22.36 -21.46 -0.26
N LEU A 753 -21.80 -21.24 -1.45
CA LEU A 753 -22.02 -20.03 -2.26
C LEU A 753 -23.17 -20.17 -3.24
N GLY A 754 -23.90 -21.29 -3.24
CA GLY A 754 -24.96 -21.60 -4.20
C GLY A 754 -24.45 -21.84 -5.62
N ARG A 755 -23.20 -22.31 -5.77
CA ARG A 755 -22.55 -22.58 -7.06
C ARG A 755 -22.31 -24.07 -7.26
N ILE A 756 -21.99 -24.46 -8.49
CA ILE A 756 -21.80 -25.87 -8.88
C ILE A 756 -20.30 -26.20 -8.87
N PRO A 757 -19.82 -27.11 -8.02
CA PRO A 757 -18.43 -27.54 -8.04
C PRO A 757 -18.12 -28.40 -9.28
N GLN A 758 -16.98 -28.13 -9.91
CA GLN A 758 -16.52 -28.91 -11.06
C GLN A 758 -15.01 -29.17 -10.99
N GLN A 759 -14.62 -30.43 -10.76
CA GLN A 759 -13.24 -30.85 -10.94
C GLN A 759 -12.84 -30.78 -12.42
N ARG A 760 -11.81 -30.00 -12.72
CA ARG A 760 -11.24 -29.82 -14.06
C ARG A 760 -9.86 -30.46 -14.21
N THR A 761 -9.39 -30.60 -15.45
CA THR A 761 -7.98 -30.78 -15.80
C THR A 761 -7.25 -29.44 -15.86
N THR A 762 -5.93 -29.45 -16.07
CA THR A 762 -5.11 -28.23 -16.20
C THR A 762 -5.58 -27.32 -17.34
N ILE A 763 -6.08 -27.89 -18.44
CA ILE A 763 -6.57 -27.15 -19.62
C ILE A 763 -8.08 -26.88 -19.59
N TYR A 764 -8.71 -26.95 -18.42
CA TYR A 764 -10.13 -26.63 -18.19
C TYR A 764 -11.16 -27.57 -18.83
N GLU A 765 -10.76 -28.81 -19.15
CA GLU A 765 -11.70 -29.89 -19.46
C GLU A 765 -12.23 -30.52 -18.17
N SER A 766 -13.35 -31.25 -18.24
CA SER A 766 -13.84 -32.00 -17.08
C SER A 766 -12.92 -33.19 -16.79
N ALA A 767 -12.51 -33.36 -15.53
CA ALA A 767 -11.75 -34.55 -15.13
C ALA A 767 -12.58 -35.83 -15.34
N THR A 768 -11.95 -36.97 -15.61
CA THR A 768 -12.67 -38.24 -15.86
C THR A 768 -13.44 -38.72 -14.61
N ALA A 769 -14.50 -39.51 -14.80
CA ALA A 769 -15.28 -40.04 -13.68
C ALA A 769 -14.42 -40.87 -12.70
N GLU A 770 -13.45 -41.61 -13.25
CA GLU A 770 -12.49 -42.40 -12.48
C GLU A 770 -11.60 -41.51 -11.59
N GLN A 771 -11.01 -40.45 -12.14
CA GLN A 771 -10.15 -39.54 -11.36
C GLN A 771 -10.94 -38.77 -10.30
N ARG A 772 -12.18 -38.36 -10.61
CA ARG A 772 -13.08 -37.74 -9.63
C ARG A 772 -13.42 -38.71 -8.48
N ALA A 773 -13.62 -39.98 -8.77
CA ALA A 773 -13.89 -40.99 -7.75
C ALA A 773 -12.67 -41.24 -6.85
N ARG A 774 -11.47 -41.33 -7.45
CA ARG A 774 -10.21 -41.50 -6.70
C ARG A 774 -9.88 -40.34 -5.78
N GLY A 775 -10.24 -39.11 -6.17
CA GLY A 775 -10.00 -37.91 -5.37
C GLY A 775 -10.84 -37.82 -4.09
N ARG A 776 -11.84 -38.70 -3.92
CA ARG A 776 -12.72 -38.68 -2.74
C ARG A 776 -12.24 -39.61 -1.64
N ASN A 777 -12.41 -39.19 -0.38
CA ASN A 777 -12.12 -39.95 0.84
C ASN A 777 -10.71 -40.56 0.86
N THR A 778 -9.72 -39.82 0.34
CA THR A 778 -8.34 -40.29 0.26
C THR A 778 -7.69 -40.39 1.64
N ALA A 779 -6.79 -41.37 1.82
CA ALA A 779 -5.96 -41.47 3.03
C ALA A 779 -5.10 -40.19 3.23
N PRO A 780 -4.59 -39.91 4.44
CA PRO A 780 -3.67 -38.79 4.67
C PRO A 780 -2.39 -38.88 3.79
N LEU A 781 -1.82 -37.73 3.42
CA LEU A 781 -0.57 -37.69 2.65
C LEU A 781 0.56 -38.34 3.46
N ALA A 782 1.39 -39.14 2.78
CA ALA A 782 2.62 -39.62 3.36
C ALA A 782 3.56 -38.46 3.72
N PRO A 783 4.37 -38.58 4.79
CA PRO A 783 5.30 -37.53 5.20
C PRO A 783 6.23 -37.08 4.06
N LEU A 784 6.56 -35.79 4.05
CA LEU A 784 7.52 -35.24 3.09
C LEU A 784 8.93 -35.73 3.43
N VAL A 785 9.59 -36.37 2.46
CA VAL A 785 11.01 -36.67 2.53
C VAL A 785 11.78 -35.59 1.76
N GLN A 786 12.63 -34.82 2.45
CA GLN A 786 13.52 -33.85 1.83
C GLN A 786 14.93 -34.44 1.72
N THR A 787 15.35 -34.77 0.50
CA THR A 787 16.70 -35.29 0.25
C THR A 787 17.75 -34.19 0.50
N PRO A 788 18.74 -34.43 1.37
CA PRO A 788 19.85 -33.49 1.56
C PRO A 788 20.67 -33.31 0.27
N PRO A 789 21.19 -32.10 -0.01
CA PRO A 789 21.99 -31.87 -1.21
C PRO A 789 23.25 -32.73 -1.19
N ARG A 790 23.61 -33.35 -2.34
CA ARG A 790 24.87 -34.09 -2.47
C ARG A 790 26.07 -33.19 -2.13
N LYS A 791 26.88 -33.59 -1.13
CA LYS A 791 28.10 -32.87 -0.69
C LYS A 791 29.07 -32.67 -1.85
N ARG A 792 29.81 -31.55 -1.86
CA ARG A 792 30.92 -31.28 -2.79
C ARG A 792 31.92 -32.44 -2.72
N ALA A 793 32.22 -33.09 -3.86
CA ALA A 793 33.47 -33.83 -3.96
C ALA A 793 34.60 -32.78 -3.94
N ASN A 794 35.57 -32.93 -3.03
CA ASN A 794 36.77 -32.10 -3.01
C ASN A 794 37.54 -32.34 -4.32
N PRO A 795 37.83 -31.32 -5.13
CA PRO A 795 38.75 -31.46 -6.25
C PRO A 795 40.18 -31.29 -5.71
N SER A 796 40.68 -32.27 -4.96
CA SER A 796 42.11 -32.36 -4.63
C SER A 796 42.44 -33.77 -4.13
N PHE A 797 43.53 -34.33 -4.66
CA PHE A 797 44.07 -35.69 -4.51
C PHE A 797 43.76 -36.66 -5.66
N GLN A 798 44.24 -36.30 -6.87
CA GLN A 798 44.96 -37.28 -7.68
C GLN A 798 46.45 -37.11 -7.34
N GLU A 799 46.98 -37.97 -6.46
CA GLU A 799 48.42 -38.15 -6.32
C GLU A 799 48.91 -38.94 -7.55
N ASN A 800 49.75 -38.27 -8.33
CA ASN A 800 50.55 -38.89 -9.36
C ASN A 800 51.58 -39.79 -8.69
N GLU A 801 51.43 -41.11 -8.83
CA GLU A 801 52.55 -42.03 -8.78
C GLU A 801 53.42 -41.79 -10.02
N HIS A 802 54.41 -40.90 -9.90
CA HIS A 802 55.56 -40.90 -10.78
C HIS A 802 56.82 -41.14 -9.95
N HIS A 803 57.32 -42.37 -10.11
CA HIS A 803 58.70 -42.78 -9.98
C HIS A 803 59.68 -41.65 -10.31
N GLU A 804 60.67 -41.44 -9.43
CA GLU A 804 62.06 -41.27 -9.89
C GLU A 804 63.07 -41.63 -8.79
N PHE A 805 64.03 -42.45 -9.20
CA PHE A 805 65.20 -42.91 -8.48
C PHE A 805 66.27 -41.80 -8.37
N ALA A 806 67.12 -41.88 -7.33
CA ALA A 806 68.57 -41.53 -7.24
C ALA A 806 69.05 -40.24 -7.95
N GLU A 807 69.79 -39.31 -7.36
CA GLU A 807 70.86 -39.35 -6.33
C GLU A 807 70.92 -38.00 -5.59
#